data_AF-A0AAE1GZC0-F1
#
_entry.id   AF-A0AAE1GZC0-F1
#
_cell.length_a   1.000
_cell.length_b   1.000
_cell.length_c   1.000
_cell.angle_alpha   90.00
_cell.angle_beta   90.00
_cell.angle_gamma   90.00
#
_symmetry.space_group_name_H-M   'P 1'
#
loop_
_entity.id
_entity.type
_entity.pdbx_description
1 polymer ?
#
loop_
_entity_poly.entity_id
_entity_poly.type
_entity_poly.pdbx_seq_one_letter_code
_entity_poly.pdbx_strand_id
1 'polypeptide(L)'
;MSELIFSFIKTYEQRLEEYRDILNSVSASEVVQAWVCTLETFIEPTGWQALWKISRRICEELDIMFPKLVFVKVVNVNFEELTAFVEVEKVQEDISIPLRQEVPLLELYPTKHQDELHLNVEYTANFIDRFRFFYNHIWCPWDIEDGDTGDWSNKYLESRLQLFFEMNNGVIPPKVADKMHQKKEMARCLYERKQEIEELLHKTEGDVDAENISSTLSEKTYELMQLHLQVNPLITELQLFENPSMRKLIIKKFFEEEEKSENNSTAIIVWNGGLVDSFINYAKICKEVLDADTHSVCASSLESAFDLALSGNTIMLPEGLHHVNLILEFNLSIIGGVNSTPEIAAKKSNNFLFNVRNAQIKFSNLKLSANIVANVLQLLKGSSVEMRNCVITDGGSKDGRGIVVNSGASILLDGCKFYGLHVALCCLNGSQVNIRNTSFENCAYGIEVYENSDLSVSMISIKNCKGAGFFVSQFDGKDETGSIELLSKSSSNMAAPGGPGGRVLFDFQAPSASVSDWVEQSDVVRSVGMSKAALVLQRTQQFQRAVFFTLLNPQPNGAGFAGMRTFASPGLDLGAHTKLVLSCRGQGQNFGYKVVLRHRGLNDEPNPTYEQMFRAPSEGEFASVELPFKDFLPYYRGRQVEAIPLDTSNITSVELQMYGGVYLATKQAGASSLEINWISAE
;
A
#
# COMPACT_ATOMS: atom_id res chain seq x y z
N MET A 1 -17.56 -2.49 -8.30
CA MET A 1 -16.98 -3.70 -8.94
C MET A 1 -17.43 -4.99 -8.25
N SER A 2 -17.28 -5.14 -6.93
CA SER A 2 -17.70 -6.34 -6.17
C SER A 2 -19.19 -6.70 -6.28
N GLU A 3 -20.05 -5.74 -6.54
CA GLU A 3 -21.48 -5.99 -6.79
C GLU A 3 -21.73 -6.61 -8.18
N LEU A 4 -20.88 -6.29 -9.17
CA LEU A 4 -21.06 -6.66 -10.59
C LEU A 4 -20.55 -8.07 -10.93
N ILE A 5 -19.56 -8.58 -10.19
CA ILE A 5 -18.89 -9.87 -10.48
C ILE A 5 -19.04 -10.87 -9.34
N PHE A 6 -18.89 -12.15 -9.65
CA PHE A 6 -18.81 -13.19 -8.63
C PHE A 6 -17.50 -13.08 -7.82
N SER A 7 -17.56 -13.43 -6.53
CA SER A 7 -16.41 -13.46 -5.64
C SER A 7 -16.47 -14.74 -4.81
N PHE A 8 -15.35 -15.47 -4.77
CA PHE A 8 -15.26 -16.75 -4.08
C PHE A 8 -14.14 -16.68 -3.03
N ILE A 9 -14.53 -16.84 -1.76
CA ILE A 9 -13.59 -16.98 -0.64
C ILE A 9 -13.61 -18.46 -0.25
N LYS A 10 -12.52 -19.17 -0.56
CA LYS A 10 -12.40 -20.62 -0.36
C LYS A 10 -11.28 -20.93 0.62
N THR A 11 -11.47 -21.95 1.46
CA THR A 11 -10.46 -22.42 2.41
C THR A 11 -9.36 -23.22 1.72
N TYR A 12 -8.31 -23.53 2.47
CA TYR A 12 -7.23 -24.41 2.01
C TYR A 12 -7.75 -25.77 1.55
N GLU A 13 -8.62 -26.39 2.35
CA GLU A 13 -9.17 -27.72 2.08
C GLU A 13 -10.02 -27.72 0.81
N GLN A 14 -10.86 -26.68 0.63
CA GLN A 14 -11.69 -26.54 -0.57
C GLN A 14 -10.85 -26.39 -1.83
N ARG A 15 -9.79 -25.56 -1.79
CA ARG A 15 -8.88 -25.41 -2.94
C ARG A 15 -8.11 -26.68 -3.22
N LEU A 16 -7.66 -27.38 -2.19
CA LEU A 16 -6.90 -28.62 -2.33
C LEU A 16 -7.73 -29.71 -3.00
N GLU A 17 -9.00 -29.85 -2.60
CA GLU A 17 -9.95 -30.78 -3.21
C GLU A 17 -10.20 -30.43 -4.68
N GLU A 18 -10.47 -29.16 -4.99
CA GLU A 18 -10.70 -28.68 -6.37
C GLU A 18 -9.55 -29.04 -7.33
N TYR A 19 -8.30 -28.99 -6.88
CA TYR A 19 -7.14 -29.26 -7.72
C TYR A 19 -6.76 -30.75 -7.77
N ARG A 20 -7.04 -31.53 -6.72
CA ARG A 20 -6.81 -32.98 -6.74
C ARG A 20 -7.66 -33.67 -7.80
N ASP A 21 -8.88 -33.18 -8.02
CA ASP A 21 -9.76 -33.72 -9.06
C ASP A 21 -9.24 -33.44 -10.49
N ILE A 22 -8.54 -32.32 -10.69
CA ILE A 22 -8.05 -31.87 -12.00
C ILE A 22 -6.67 -32.44 -12.32
N LEU A 23 -5.77 -32.48 -11.32
CA LEU A 23 -4.34 -32.73 -11.51
C LEU A 23 -3.90 -34.12 -11.04
N ASN A 24 -4.83 -35.06 -10.93
CA ASN A 24 -4.56 -36.41 -10.48
C ASN A 24 -3.63 -37.15 -11.46
N SER A 25 -2.45 -37.55 -11.00
CA SER A 25 -1.48 -38.33 -11.79
C SER A 25 -0.99 -37.63 -13.08
N VAL A 26 -1.02 -36.29 -13.10
CA VAL A 26 -0.63 -35.44 -14.24
C VAL A 26 0.85 -35.04 -14.09
N SER A 27 1.65 -35.08 -15.16
CA SER A 27 3.02 -34.54 -15.19
C SER A 27 3.03 -33.01 -15.31
N ALA A 28 4.19 -32.34 -15.23
CA ALA A 28 4.24 -30.89 -15.38
C ALA A 28 3.84 -30.46 -16.80
N SER A 29 4.30 -31.19 -17.83
CA SER A 29 3.96 -30.92 -19.23
C SER A 29 2.47 -31.13 -19.55
N GLU A 30 1.79 -31.99 -18.81
CA GLU A 30 0.37 -32.32 -19.01
C GLU A 30 -0.60 -31.37 -18.28
N VAL A 31 -0.11 -30.49 -17.39
CA VAL A 31 -0.97 -29.59 -16.58
C VAL A 31 -1.87 -28.71 -17.44
N VAL A 32 -1.32 -28.14 -18.52
CA VAL A 32 -2.10 -27.30 -19.45
C VAL A 32 -3.25 -28.12 -20.04
N GLN A 33 -2.96 -29.32 -20.54
CA GLN A 33 -3.97 -30.19 -21.13
C GLN A 33 -5.05 -30.59 -20.12
N ALA A 34 -4.69 -30.85 -18.86
CA ALA A 34 -5.65 -31.16 -17.81
C ALA A 34 -6.63 -29.99 -17.57
N TRP A 35 -6.13 -28.75 -17.60
CA TRP A 35 -6.97 -27.55 -17.51
C TRP A 35 -7.85 -27.36 -18.74
N VAL A 36 -7.33 -27.59 -19.95
CA VAL A 36 -8.10 -27.54 -21.21
C VAL A 36 -9.30 -28.48 -21.11
N CYS A 37 -9.08 -29.76 -20.82
CA CYS A 37 -10.14 -30.78 -20.71
C CYS A 37 -11.20 -30.40 -19.64
N THR A 38 -10.73 -29.86 -18.51
CA THR A 38 -11.61 -29.47 -17.41
C THR A 38 -12.48 -28.27 -17.78
N LEU A 39 -11.87 -27.22 -18.32
CA LEU A 39 -12.60 -26.00 -18.68
C LEU A 39 -13.62 -26.28 -19.79
N GLU A 40 -13.24 -27.05 -20.82
CA GLU A 40 -14.12 -27.44 -21.92
C GLU A 40 -15.38 -28.16 -21.42
N THR A 41 -15.26 -28.93 -20.33
CA THR A 41 -16.38 -29.68 -19.75
C THR A 41 -17.34 -28.79 -18.94
N PHE A 42 -16.83 -27.73 -18.30
CA PHE A 42 -17.53 -27.09 -17.18
C PHE A 42 -17.86 -25.62 -17.37
N ILE A 43 -17.30 -24.92 -18.34
CA ILE A 43 -17.65 -23.51 -18.58
C ILE A 43 -18.54 -23.35 -19.80
N GLU A 44 -19.39 -22.34 -19.78
CA GLU A 44 -20.20 -21.98 -20.93
C GLU A 44 -19.28 -21.52 -22.07
N PRO A 45 -19.36 -22.11 -23.28
CA PRO A 45 -18.41 -21.81 -24.35
C PRO A 45 -18.68 -20.46 -25.02
N THR A 46 -19.88 -19.91 -24.90
CA THR A 46 -20.32 -18.68 -25.59
C THR A 46 -21.42 -17.96 -24.80
N GLY A 47 -21.67 -16.70 -25.12
CA GLY A 47 -22.91 -15.99 -24.78
C GLY A 47 -22.91 -15.23 -23.46
N TRP A 48 -21.93 -15.45 -22.59
CA TRP A 48 -21.85 -14.81 -21.27
C TRP A 48 -21.09 -13.48 -21.27
N GLN A 49 -21.44 -12.59 -20.35
CA GLN A 49 -20.87 -11.26 -20.19
C GLN A 49 -19.87 -11.20 -19.03
N ALA A 50 -18.81 -10.42 -19.21
CA ALA A 50 -17.72 -10.30 -18.26
C ALA A 50 -17.14 -8.89 -18.21
N LEU A 51 -16.46 -8.61 -17.10
CA LEU A 51 -15.48 -7.53 -17.05
C LEU A 51 -14.14 -8.08 -17.51
N TRP A 52 -13.59 -7.49 -18.57
CA TRP A 52 -12.23 -7.74 -19.02
C TRP A 52 -11.28 -6.75 -18.34
N LYS A 53 -10.31 -7.27 -17.59
CA LYS A 53 -9.21 -6.51 -16.99
C LYS A 53 -8.03 -6.49 -17.94
N ILE A 54 -7.93 -5.42 -18.74
CA ILE A 54 -6.91 -5.29 -19.77
C ILE A 54 -5.51 -5.40 -19.15
N SER A 55 -4.67 -6.27 -19.70
CA SER A 55 -3.26 -6.33 -19.33
C SER A 55 -2.54 -5.01 -19.61
N ARG A 56 -1.44 -4.77 -18.89
CA ARG A 56 -0.62 -3.57 -19.10
C ARG A 56 -0.06 -3.53 -20.53
N ARG A 57 0.40 -4.66 -21.05
CA ARG A 57 0.94 -4.77 -22.42
C ARG A 57 -0.06 -4.27 -23.45
N ILE A 58 -1.31 -4.71 -23.39
CA ILE A 58 -2.36 -4.28 -24.32
C ILE A 58 -2.70 -2.80 -24.09
N CYS A 59 -2.70 -2.32 -22.85
CA CYS A 59 -2.87 -0.89 -22.57
C CYS A 59 -1.76 -0.05 -23.23
N GLU A 60 -0.49 -0.46 -23.12
CA GLU A 60 0.66 0.22 -23.74
C GLU A 60 0.60 0.17 -25.27
N GLU A 61 0.26 -0.97 -25.86
CA GLU A 61 0.12 -1.15 -27.32
C GLU A 61 -1.00 -0.27 -27.91
N LEU A 62 -2.04 0.02 -27.13
CA LEU A 62 -3.19 0.82 -27.54
C LEU A 62 -3.16 2.28 -27.07
N ASP A 63 -2.08 2.72 -26.41
CA ASP A 63 -1.94 4.06 -25.81
C ASP A 63 -3.07 4.38 -24.80
N ILE A 64 -3.44 3.38 -24.01
CA ILE A 64 -4.49 3.44 -22.99
C ILE A 64 -3.87 3.47 -21.59
N MET A 65 -4.43 4.28 -20.70
CA MET A 65 -4.00 4.40 -19.31
C MET A 65 -4.32 3.18 -18.44
N PHE A 66 -3.34 2.33 -18.13
CA PHE A 66 -3.51 1.20 -17.20
C PHE A 66 -3.74 1.65 -15.73
N PRO A 67 -4.60 0.96 -14.92
CA PRO A 67 -5.44 -0.18 -15.26
C PRO A 67 -6.79 0.23 -15.87
N LYS A 68 -7.24 -0.50 -16.90
CA LYS A 68 -8.59 -0.33 -17.47
C LYS A 68 -9.42 -1.60 -17.40
N LEU A 69 -10.74 -1.38 -17.34
CA LEU A 69 -11.76 -2.42 -17.33
C LEU A 69 -12.75 -2.15 -18.46
N VAL A 70 -13.14 -3.20 -19.16
CA VAL A 70 -14.06 -3.14 -20.30
C VAL A 70 -15.17 -4.14 -20.09
N PHE A 71 -16.40 -3.74 -20.38
CA PHE A 71 -17.53 -4.67 -20.37
C PHE A 71 -17.61 -5.37 -21.73
N VAL A 72 -17.55 -6.70 -21.70
CA VAL A 72 -17.47 -7.51 -22.92
C VAL A 72 -18.45 -8.68 -22.89
N LYS A 73 -18.88 -9.10 -24.07
CA LYS A 73 -19.59 -10.37 -24.28
C LYS A 73 -18.64 -11.40 -24.87
N VAL A 74 -18.58 -12.56 -24.26
CA VAL A 74 -17.80 -13.69 -24.75
C VAL A 74 -18.57 -14.35 -25.88
N VAL A 75 -18.01 -14.28 -27.08
CA VAL A 75 -18.62 -14.85 -28.29
C VAL A 75 -18.21 -16.30 -28.45
N ASN A 76 -16.95 -16.61 -28.14
CA ASN A 76 -16.41 -17.96 -28.19
C ASN A 76 -15.23 -18.13 -27.25
N VAL A 77 -15.14 -19.25 -26.54
CA VAL A 77 -13.96 -19.66 -25.80
C VAL A 77 -13.10 -20.55 -26.70
N ASN A 78 -11.81 -20.23 -26.79
CA ASN A 78 -10.80 -21.08 -27.39
C ASN A 78 -10.10 -21.86 -26.29
N PHE A 79 -10.52 -23.11 -26.08
CA PHE A 79 -10.00 -23.95 -25.00
C PHE A 79 -8.54 -24.34 -25.19
N GLU A 80 -8.10 -24.57 -26.43
CA GLU A 80 -6.71 -24.98 -26.73
C GLU A 80 -5.71 -23.89 -26.32
N GLU A 81 -6.04 -22.62 -26.62
CA GLU A 81 -5.20 -21.47 -26.29
C GLU A 81 -5.52 -20.85 -24.91
N LEU A 82 -6.56 -21.35 -24.23
CA LEU A 82 -7.07 -20.80 -22.97
C LEU A 82 -7.42 -19.31 -23.05
N THR A 83 -7.91 -18.89 -24.21
CA THR A 83 -8.35 -17.53 -24.55
C THR A 83 -9.85 -17.51 -24.85
N ALA A 84 -10.40 -16.30 -25.00
CA ALA A 84 -11.76 -16.09 -25.43
C ALA A 84 -11.82 -14.95 -26.43
N PHE A 85 -12.61 -15.13 -27.48
CA PHE A 85 -12.97 -14.09 -28.40
C PHE A 85 -14.14 -13.28 -27.83
N VAL A 86 -13.91 -11.99 -27.62
CA VAL A 86 -14.86 -11.10 -26.94
C VAL A 86 -15.29 -9.95 -27.85
N GLU A 87 -16.53 -9.51 -27.67
CA GLU A 87 -17.09 -8.31 -28.29
C GLU A 87 -17.27 -7.23 -27.22
N VAL A 88 -16.72 -6.05 -27.48
CA VAL A 88 -16.76 -4.90 -26.58
C VAL A 88 -18.15 -4.27 -26.60
N GLU A 89 -18.83 -4.27 -25.45
CA GLU A 89 -20.17 -3.70 -25.32
C GLU A 89 -20.14 -2.29 -24.71
N LYS A 90 -19.28 -2.06 -23.71
CA LYS A 90 -19.09 -0.73 -23.09
C LYS A 90 -17.63 -0.48 -22.74
N VAL A 91 -17.16 0.69 -23.13
CA VAL A 91 -15.87 1.27 -22.76
C VAL A 91 -16.09 2.51 -21.90
N GLN A 92 -15.13 2.81 -21.01
CA GLN A 92 -15.10 4.11 -20.32
C GLN A 92 -14.83 5.22 -21.34
N GLU A 93 -15.35 6.43 -21.10
CA GLU A 93 -15.07 7.60 -21.93
C GLU A 93 -13.54 7.77 -22.04
N ASP A 94 -13.04 8.06 -23.25
CA ASP A 94 -11.61 8.22 -23.62
C ASP A 94 -10.79 6.99 -24.03
N ILE A 95 -11.41 5.86 -24.35
CA ILE A 95 -10.67 4.63 -24.75
C ILE A 95 -11.08 4.14 -26.15
N SER A 96 -10.08 3.97 -27.02
CA SER A 96 -10.25 3.34 -28.34
C SER A 96 -9.72 1.90 -28.34
N ILE A 97 -10.61 0.92 -28.18
CA ILE A 97 -10.29 -0.51 -28.23
C ILE A 97 -11.00 -1.13 -29.44
N PRO A 98 -10.37 -2.11 -30.13
CA PRO A 98 -11.04 -2.86 -31.18
C PRO A 98 -12.36 -3.47 -30.70
N LEU A 99 -13.40 -3.42 -31.55
CA LEU A 99 -14.72 -3.98 -31.20
C LEU A 99 -14.64 -5.46 -30.81
N ARG A 100 -13.69 -6.19 -31.40
CA ARG A 100 -13.49 -7.61 -31.16
C ARG A 100 -12.02 -7.92 -30.93
N GLN A 101 -11.74 -8.74 -29.94
CA GLN A 101 -10.38 -9.12 -29.56
C GLN A 101 -10.37 -10.51 -28.94
N GLU A 102 -9.26 -11.21 -29.11
CA GLU A 102 -8.96 -12.43 -28.37
C GLU A 102 -8.21 -12.07 -27.09
N VAL A 103 -8.71 -12.53 -25.94
CA VAL A 103 -8.19 -12.17 -24.62
C VAL A 103 -8.00 -13.41 -23.75
N PRO A 104 -7.00 -13.45 -22.85
CA PRO A 104 -6.81 -14.60 -21.97
C PRO A 104 -8.00 -14.82 -21.03
N LEU A 105 -8.39 -16.08 -20.79
CA LEU A 105 -9.47 -16.41 -19.84
C LEU A 105 -9.17 -15.91 -18.42
N LEU A 106 -7.89 -15.82 -18.04
CA LEU A 106 -7.42 -15.29 -16.76
C LEU A 106 -7.79 -13.82 -16.53
N GLU A 107 -8.05 -13.06 -17.59
CA GLU A 107 -8.37 -11.63 -17.54
C GLU A 107 -9.88 -11.35 -17.49
N LEU A 108 -10.72 -12.38 -17.63
CA LEU A 108 -12.17 -12.26 -17.65
C LEU A 108 -12.80 -12.54 -16.28
N TYR A 109 -13.71 -11.66 -15.87
CA TYR A 109 -14.47 -11.77 -14.63
C TYR A 109 -15.97 -11.82 -14.98
N PRO A 110 -16.60 -13.01 -14.99
CA PRO A 110 -18.01 -13.13 -15.32
C PRO A 110 -18.87 -12.25 -14.41
N THR A 111 -19.82 -11.56 -15.04
CA THR A 111 -20.71 -10.64 -14.34
C THR A 111 -21.95 -11.37 -13.81
N LYS A 112 -22.54 -10.89 -12.71
CA LYS A 112 -23.76 -11.49 -12.14
C LYS A 112 -25.00 -11.24 -12.98
N HIS A 113 -25.03 -10.11 -13.68
CA HIS A 113 -26.12 -9.73 -14.56
C HIS A 113 -25.77 -10.14 -15.98
N GLN A 114 -26.63 -10.98 -16.55
CA GLN A 114 -26.45 -11.57 -17.87
C GLN A 114 -27.70 -11.30 -18.69
N ASP A 115 -27.52 -10.99 -19.97
CA ASP A 115 -28.64 -10.90 -20.91
C ASP A 115 -29.26 -12.29 -21.15
N GLU A 116 -28.42 -13.32 -21.20
CA GLU A 116 -28.83 -14.72 -21.40
C GLU A 116 -29.10 -15.42 -20.07
N LEU A 117 -30.35 -15.39 -19.61
CA LEU A 117 -30.77 -15.93 -18.31
C LEU A 117 -30.69 -17.46 -18.18
N HIS A 118 -30.47 -18.18 -19.28
CA HIS A 118 -30.44 -19.65 -19.30
C HIS A 118 -29.04 -20.24 -19.07
N LEU A 119 -27.99 -19.42 -19.12
CA LEU A 119 -26.61 -19.83 -18.93
C LEU A 119 -26.30 -20.01 -17.43
N ASN A 120 -25.51 -21.04 -17.09
CA ASN A 120 -25.04 -21.23 -15.72
C ASN A 120 -23.73 -20.45 -15.48
N VAL A 121 -23.84 -19.11 -15.51
CA VAL A 121 -22.67 -18.23 -15.42
C VAL A 121 -22.00 -18.27 -14.04
N GLU A 122 -22.74 -18.58 -12.97
CA GLU A 122 -22.15 -18.79 -11.65
C GLU A 122 -21.14 -19.95 -11.66
N TYR A 123 -21.48 -21.03 -12.35
CA TYR A 123 -20.60 -22.19 -12.48
C TYR A 123 -19.37 -21.88 -13.34
N THR A 124 -19.57 -21.18 -14.46
CA THR A 124 -18.47 -20.63 -15.29
C THR A 124 -17.54 -19.74 -14.46
N ALA A 125 -18.11 -18.83 -13.65
CA ALA A 125 -17.34 -17.95 -12.77
C ALA A 125 -16.54 -18.71 -11.72
N ASN A 126 -17.11 -19.79 -11.17
CA ASN A 126 -16.42 -20.63 -10.19
C ASN A 126 -15.20 -21.32 -10.81
N PHE A 127 -15.32 -21.87 -12.01
CA PHE A 127 -14.21 -22.54 -12.70
C PHE A 127 -13.14 -21.56 -13.21
N ILE A 128 -13.53 -20.39 -13.72
CA ILE A 128 -12.58 -19.33 -14.06
C ILE A 128 -11.85 -18.85 -12.81
N ASP A 129 -12.51 -18.76 -11.65
CA ASP A 129 -11.84 -18.44 -10.39
C ASP A 129 -10.83 -19.52 -9.95
N ARG A 130 -11.17 -20.81 -10.09
CA ARG A 130 -10.26 -21.94 -9.84
C ARG A 130 -9.01 -21.86 -10.73
N PHE A 131 -9.24 -21.75 -12.04
CA PHE A 131 -8.18 -21.64 -13.05
C PHE A 131 -7.28 -20.43 -12.78
N ARG A 132 -7.90 -19.26 -12.56
CA ARG A 132 -7.18 -18.02 -12.26
C ARG A 132 -6.37 -18.10 -10.98
N PHE A 133 -6.91 -18.67 -9.93
CA PHE A 133 -6.14 -18.87 -8.69
C PHE A 133 -4.95 -19.80 -8.92
N PHE A 134 -5.14 -20.91 -9.63
CA PHE A 134 -4.09 -21.87 -9.92
C PHE A 134 -2.92 -21.21 -10.66
N TYR A 135 -3.18 -20.54 -11.79
CA TYR A 135 -2.12 -19.91 -12.58
C TYR A 135 -1.46 -18.73 -11.85
N ASN A 136 -2.25 -17.90 -11.15
CA ASN A 136 -1.69 -16.74 -10.47
C ASN A 136 -0.86 -17.12 -9.24
N HIS A 137 -1.21 -18.19 -8.53
CA HIS A 137 -0.67 -18.44 -7.19
C HIS A 137 0.07 -19.76 -7.03
N ILE A 138 -0.26 -20.80 -7.81
CA ILE A 138 0.25 -22.16 -7.59
C ILE A 138 1.17 -22.61 -8.73
N TRP A 139 0.76 -22.44 -9.99
CA TRP A 139 1.52 -22.85 -11.16
C TRP A 139 2.84 -22.08 -11.29
N CYS A 140 3.88 -22.80 -11.67
CA CYS A 140 5.19 -22.27 -11.99
C CYS A 140 5.66 -22.90 -13.32
N PRO A 141 5.93 -22.11 -14.38
CA PRO A 141 6.23 -22.65 -15.70
C PRO A 141 7.54 -23.44 -15.76
N TRP A 142 8.48 -23.16 -14.86
CA TRP A 142 9.76 -23.89 -14.75
C TRP A 142 9.64 -25.29 -14.14
N ASP A 143 8.46 -25.72 -13.70
CA ASP A 143 8.27 -27.08 -13.17
C ASP A 143 8.49 -28.17 -14.23
N ILE A 144 8.32 -27.80 -15.50
CA ILE A 144 8.52 -28.70 -16.66
C ILE A 144 9.98 -29.17 -16.74
N GLU A 145 10.93 -28.35 -16.26
CA GLU A 145 12.36 -28.68 -16.27
C GLU A 145 12.76 -29.63 -15.13
N ASP A 146 11.90 -29.84 -14.13
CA ASP A 146 12.18 -30.64 -12.94
C ASP A 146 11.75 -32.11 -13.11
N GLY A 147 12.34 -32.74 -14.14
CA GLY A 147 12.34 -34.18 -14.37
C GLY A 147 11.08 -34.77 -15.01
N ASP A 148 10.02 -33.99 -15.25
CA ASP A 148 8.72 -34.36 -15.84
C ASP A 148 8.24 -35.80 -15.57
N THR A 149 8.52 -36.28 -14.35
CA THR A 149 8.09 -37.59 -13.88
C THR A 149 6.67 -37.42 -13.36
N GLY A 150 5.73 -38.24 -13.83
CA GLY A 150 4.30 -38.12 -13.50
C GLY A 150 4.02 -37.92 -12.00
N ASP A 151 2.96 -37.16 -11.72
CA ASP A 151 2.46 -36.72 -10.41
C ASP A 151 3.02 -35.40 -9.86
N TRP A 152 2.81 -34.32 -10.63
CA TRP A 152 3.06 -32.93 -10.24
C TRP A 152 2.33 -32.55 -8.95
N SER A 153 1.10 -33.07 -8.76
CA SER A 153 0.26 -32.78 -7.60
C SER A 153 0.95 -33.17 -6.29
N ASN A 154 1.46 -34.40 -6.19
CA ASN A 154 2.16 -34.85 -4.97
C ASN A 154 3.47 -34.09 -4.70
N LYS A 155 4.10 -33.53 -5.74
CA LYS A 155 5.37 -32.81 -5.61
C LYS A 155 5.18 -31.36 -5.15
N TYR A 156 4.19 -30.64 -5.69
CA TYR A 156 4.12 -29.18 -5.50
C TYR A 156 2.79 -28.65 -4.96
N LEU A 157 1.66 -29.32 -5.23
CA LEU A 157 0.34 -28.72 -5.00
C LEU A 157 0.13 -28.36 -3.54
N GLU A 158 0.38 -29.31 -2.64
CA GLU A 158 0.10 -29.15 -1.21
C GLU A 158 1.03 -28.09 -0.57
N SER A 159 2.33 -28.16 -0.85
CA SER A 159 3.34 -27.26 -0.29
C SER A 159 3.14 -25.81 -0.73
N ARG A 160 2.80 -25.58 -2.01
CA ARG A 160 2.55 -24.24 -2.56
C ARG A 160 1.22 -23.66 -2.13
N LEU A 161 0.19 -24.49 -2.05
CA LEU A 161 -1.12 -24.06 -1.54
C LEU A 161 -1.00 -23.69 -0.06
N GLN A 162 -0.31 -24.50 0.74
CA GLN A 162 -0.03 -24.18 2.14
C GLN A 162 0.77 -22.87 2.27
N LEU A 163 1.82 -22.69 1.46
CA LEU A 163 2.61 -21.45 1.43
C LEU A 163 1.73 -20.23 1.17
N PHE A 164 0.82 -20.30 0.18
CA PHE A 164 -0.11 -19.22 -0.12
C PHE A 164 -0.97 -18.83 1.08
N PHE A 165 -1.59 -19.80 1.76
CA PHE A 165 -2.45 -19.52 2.90
C PHE A 165 -1.66 -19.04 4.12
N GLU A 166 -0.45 -19.54 4.35
CA GLU A 166 0.42 -19.05 5.43
C GLU A 166 0.86 -17.60 5.22
N MET A 167 1.14 -17.20 3.97
CA MET A 167 1.43 -15.81 3.62
C MET A 167 0.22 -14.90 3.86
N ASN A 168 -0.97 -15.35 3.47
CA ASN A 168 -2.18 -14.51 3.51
C ASN A 168 -2.85 -14.45 4.90
N ASN A 169 -2.69 -15.50 5.72
CA ASN A 169 -3.27 -15.57 7.07
C ASN A 169 -2.34 -14.99 8.15
N GLY A 170 -1.19 -14.42 7.77
CA GLY A 170 -0.24 -13.78 8.68
C GLY A 170 0.62 -14.74 9.50
N VAL A 171 0.67 -16.03 9.12
CA VAL A 171 1.62 -17.00 9.72
C VAL A 171 3.04 -16.64 9.31
N ILE A 172 3.23 -16.29 8.04
CA ILE A 172 4.46 -15.70 7.54
C ILE A 172 4.34 -14.18 7.72
N PRO A 173 5.34 -13.52 8.35
CA PRO A 173 5.31 -12.08 8.54
C PRO A 173 5.14 -11.32 7.21
N PRO A 174 4.31 -10.26 7.13
CA PRO A 174 3.99 -9.58 5.88
C PRO A 174 5.21 -9.13 5.08
N LYS A 175 6.24 -8.59 5.75
CA LYS A 175 7.51 -8.19 5.11
C LYS A 175 8.20 -9.35 4.38
N VAL A 176 8.18 -10.55 4.95
CA VAL A 176 8.80 -11.73 4.35
C VAL A 176 7.94 -12.27 3.22
N ALA A 177 6.61 -12.31 3.41
CA ALA A 177 5.67 -12.70 2.37
C ALA A 177 5.77 -11.78 1.13
N ASP A 178 5.87 -10.46 1.33
CA ASP A 178 6.10 -9.51 0.25
C ASP A 178 7.39 -9.83 -0.55
N LYS A 179 8.49 -10.15 0.16
CA LYS A 179 9.76 -10.57 -0.47
C LYS A 179 9.65 -11.87 -1.26
N MET A 180 8.90 -12.84 -0.74
CA MET A 180 8.63 -14.10 -1.46
C MET A 180 7.83 -13.85 -2.74
N HIS A 181 6.80 -13.00 -2.66
CA HIS A 181 6.00 -12.62 -3.83
C HIS A 181 6.83 -11.88 -4.89
N GLN A 182 7.70 -10.96 -4.48
CA GLN A 182 8.60 -10.23 -5.38
C GLN A 182 9.54 -11.18 -6.12
N LYS A 183 10.20 -12.10 -5.40
CA LYS A 183 11.08 -13.10 -6.00
C LYS A 183 10.32 -14.00 -6.98
N LYS A 184 9.09 -14.38 -6.64
CA LYS A 184 8.24 -15.20 -7.53
C LYS A 184 7.92 -14.45 -8.81
N GLU A 185 7.55 -13.18 -8.72
CA GLU A 185 7.23 -12.36 -9.88
C GLU A 185 8.46 -12.10 -10.77
N MET A 186 9.60 -11.77 -10.15
CA MET A 186 10.87 -11.59 -10.87
C MET A 186 11.29 -12.87 -11.60
N ALA A 187 11.17 -14.03 -10.94
CA ALA A 187 11.46 -15.31 -11.56
C ALA A 187 10.52 -15.59 -12.76
N ARG A 188 9.23 -15.28 -12.64
CA ARG A 188 8.26 -15.39 -13.74
C ARG A 188 8.65 -14.52 -14.93
N CYS A 189 8.88 -13.22 -14.73
CA CYS A 189 9.26 -12.33 -15.83
C CYS A 189 10.55 -12.77 -16.54
N LEU A 190 11.57 -13.17 -15.78
CA LEU A 190 12.84 -13.65 -16.36
C LEU A 190 12.65 -14.97 -17.11
N TYR A 191 11.81 -15.86 -16.58
CA TYR A 191 11.53 -17.14 -17.20
C TYR A 191 10.68 -17.01 -18.47
N GLU A 192 9.67 -16.14 -18.49
CA GLU A 192 8.91 -15.81 -19.70
C GLU A 192 9.83 -15.26 -20.79
N ARG A 193 10.73 -14.34 -20.42
CA ARG A 193 11.73 -13.81 -21.37
C ARG A 193 12.69 -14.89 -21.87
N LYS A 194 13.07 -15.84 -21.02
CA LYS A 194 13.88 -17.00 -21.40
C LYS A 194 13.13 -17.82 -22.47
N GLN A 195 11.86 -18.14 -22.24
CA GLN A 195 11.04 -18.90 -23.20
C GLN A 195 10.86 -18.17 -24.54
N GLU A 196 10.64 -16.85 -24.53
CA GLU A 196 10.56 -16.05 -25.76
C GLU A 196 11.84 -16.17 -26.61
N ILE A 197 13.02 -16.09 -25.97
CA ILE A 197 14.29 -16.20 -26.69
C ILE A 197 14.53 -17.61 -27.19
N GLU A 198 14.20 -18.64 -26.40
CA GLU A 198 14.28 -20.04 -26.82
C GLU A 198 13.41 -20.30 -28.06
N GLU A 199 12.19 -19.78 -28.08
CA GLU A 199 11.29 -19.90 -29.23
C GLU A 199 11.83 -19.15 -30.47
N LEU A 200 12.39 -17.94 -30.28
CA LEU A 200 13.03 -17.19 -31.36
C LEU A 200 14.25 -17.91 -31.94
N LEU A 201 15.09 -18.49 -31.08
CA LEU A 201 16.25 -19.28 -31.51
C LEU A 201 15.81 -20.51 -32.31
N HIS A 202 14.80 -21.24 -31.82
CA HIS A 202 14.24 -22.40 -32.52
C HIS A 202 13.65 -22.02 -33.90
N LYS A 203 13.00 -20.86 -34.02
CA LYS A 203 12.50 -20.36 -35.31
C LYS A 203 13.63 -19.96 -36.27
N THR A 204 14.71 -19.39 -35.73
CA THR A 204 15.85 -18.88 -36.52
C THR A 204 16.76 -20.00 -37.04
N GLU A 205 16.88 -21.12 -36.32
CA GLU A 205 17.63 -22.30 -36.79
C GLU A 205 17.03 -22.96 -38.05
N GLY A 206 15.76 -22.64 -38.38
CA GLY A 206 15.06 -23.16 -39.57
C GLY A 206 15.24 -22.36 -40.87
N ASP A 207 15.72 -21.11 -40.83
CA ASP A 207 15.88 -20.22 -41.99
C ASP A 207 17.37 -20.00 -42.30
N VAL A 208 17.88 -20.68 -43.32
CA VAL A 208 19.32 -20.74 -43.62
C VAL A 208 19.73 -19.65 -44.63
N ASP A 209 20.21 -18.49 -44.15
CA ASP A 209 21.03 -17.54 -44.93
C ASP A 209 22.17 -16.95 -44.08
N ALA A 210 23.41 -17.13 -44.54
CA ALA A 210 24.53 -17.51 -43.67
C ALA A 210 25.47 -16.41 -43.10
N GLU A 211 25.27 -15.10 -43.35
CA GLU A 211 26.28 -14.10 -42.91
C GLU A 211 25.79 -13.04 -41.91
N ASN A 212 24.50 -12.64 -41.92
CA ASN A 212 23.98 -11.67 -40.94
C ASN A 212 23.39 -12.33 -39.68
N ILE A 213 22.94 -13.59 -39.79
CA ILE A 213 22.26 -14.33 -38.71
C ILE A 213 23.22 -14.71 -37.57
N SER A 214 24.49 -14.96 -37.85
CA SER A 214 25.48 -15.45 -36.86
C SER A 214 25.70 -14.47 -35.69
N SER A 215 25.76 -13.16 -35.98
CA SER A 215 25.96 -12.14 -34.94
C SER A 215 24.74 -12.03 -34.01
N THR A 216 23.53 -11.98 -34.58
CA THR A 216 22.27 -11.92 -33.83
C THR A 216 22.01 -13.19 -33.03
N LEU A 217 22.33 -14.37 -33.59
CA LEU A 217 22.20 -15.65 -32.90
C LEU A 217 23.17 -15.76 -31.71
N SER A 218 24.40 -15.27 -31.88
CA SER A 218 25.39 -15.19 -30.80
C SER A 218 24.94 -14.23 -29.69
N GLU A 219 24.37 -13.07 -30.04
CA GLU A 219 23.82 -12.13 -29.06
C GLU A 219 22.64 -12.72 -28.29
N LYS A 220 21.71 -13.39 -28.99
CA LYS A 220 20.54 -14.03 -28.36
C LYS A 220 20.92 -15.22 -27.49
N THR A 221 21.89 -16.02 -27.92
CA THR A 221 22.45 -17.11 -27.11
C THR A 221 23.13 -16.57 -25.84
N TYR A 222 23.85 -15.45 -25.94
CA TYR A 222 24.44 -14.78 -24.78
C TYR A 222 23.37 -14.23 -23.84
N GLU A 223 22.32 -13.58 -24.36
CA GLU A 223 21.17 -13.11 -23.59
C GLU A 223 20.49 -14.28 -22.84
N LEU A 224 20.29 -15.43 -23.52
CA LEU A 224 19.74 -16.64 -22.93
C LEU A 224 20.62 -17.18 -21.78
N MET A 225 21.95 -17.22 -21.98
CA MET A 225 22.90 -17.63 -20.94
C MET A 225 22.81 -16.69 -19.72
N GLN A 226 22.72 -15.37 -19.94
CA GLN A 226 22.57 -14.40 -18.86
C GLN A 226 21.27 -14.62 -18.08
N LEU A 227 20.15 -14.86 -18.78
CA LEU A 227 18.87 -15.15 -18.15
C LEU A 227 18.93 -16.43 -17.31
N HIS A 228 19.58 -17.48 -17.80
CA HIS A 228 19.75 -18.73 -17.06
C HIS A 228 20.52 -18.53 -15.73
N LEU A 229 21.59 -17.73 -15.77
CA LEU A 229 22.37 -17.38 -14.58
C LEU A 229 21.59 -16.53 -13.57
N GLN A 230 20.61 -15.75 -14.03
CA GLN A 230 19.76 -14.91 -13.18
C GLN A 230 18.55 -15.67 -12.61
N VAL A 231 17.89 -16.52 -13.41
CA VAL A 231 16.61 -17.14 -13.03
C VAL A 231 16.79 -18.38 -12.15
N ASN A 232 17.82 -19.21 -12.39
CA ASN A 232 17.99 -20.46 -11.64
C ASN A 232 18.23 -20.26 -10.13
N PRO A 233 19.03 -19.28 -9.68
CA PRO A 233 19.18 -19.00 -8.26
C PRO A 233 17.84 -18.61 -7.62
N LEU A 234 17.02 -17.83 -8.33
CA LEU A 234 15.69 -17.42 -7.85
C LEU A 234 14.76 -18.63 -7.75
N ILE A 235 14.70 -19.49 -8.76
CA ILE A 235 13.90 -20.72 -8.74
C ILE A 235 14.31 -21.62 -7.56
N THR A 236 15.62 -21.80 -7.35
CA THR A 236 16.15 -22.58 -6.23
C THR A 236 15.71 -21.99 -4.89
N GLU A 237 15.78 -20.68 -4.73
CA GLU A 237 15.33 -20.00 -3.51
C GLU A 237 13.81 -20.14 -3.30
N LEU A 238 13.01 -20.06 -4.35
CA LEU A 238 11.55 -20.26 -4.29
C LEU A 238 11.22 -21.68 -3.81
N GLN A 239 11.93 -22.70 -4.30
CA GLN A 239 11.77 -24.08 -3.84
C GLN A 239 12.12 -24.24 -2.35
N LEU A 240 13.11 -23.48 -1.84
CA LEU A 240 13.40 -23.46 -0.40
C LEU A 240 12.25 -22.86 0.41
N PHE A 241 11.53 -21.86 -0.11
CA PHE A 241 10.34 -21.34 0.55
C PHE A 241 9.20 -22.35 0.56
N GLU A 242 9.06 -23.20 -0.45
CA GLU A 242 8.02 -24.23 -0.48
C GLU A 242 8.22 -25.29 0.61
N ASN A 243 9.47 -25.56 1.02
CA ASN A 243 9.78 -26.47 2.12
C ASN A 243 9.55 -25.80 3.50
N PRO A 244 8.63 -26.30 4.35
CA PRO A 244 8.30 -25.66 5.63
C PRO A 244 9.48 -25.55 6.61
N SER A 245 10.40 -26.52 6.61
CA SER A 245 11.56 -26.52 7.50
C SER A 245 12.60 -25.48 7.08
N MET A 246 12.89 -25.40 5.77
CA MET A 246 13.81 -24.40 5.22
C MET A 246 13.23 -22.99 5.34
N ARG A 247 11.94 -22.81 5.05
CA ARG A 247 11.21 -21.55 5.24
C ARG A 247 11.40 -20.98 6.63
N LYS A 248 11.25 -21.80 7.69
CA LYS A 248 11.46 -21.35 9.08
C LYS A 248 12.88 -20.83 9.32
N LEU A 249 13.89 -21.48 8.76
CA LEU A 249 15.28 -21.04 8.87
C LEU A 249 15.51 -19.71 8.13
N ILE A 250 14.90 -19.53 6.95
CA ILE A 250 15.03 -18.29 6.18
C ILE A 250 14.34 -17.13 6.90
N ILE A 251 13.13 -17.33 7.44
CA ILE A 251 12.43 -16.32 8.25
C ILE A 251 13.28 -15.92 9.45
N LYS A 252 13.89 -16.89 10.15
CA LYS A 252 14.77 -16.61 11.28
C LYS A 252 15.99 -15.77 10.86
N LYS A 253 16.67 -16.18 9.80
CA LYS A 253 17.83 -15.46 9.24
C LYS A 253 17.46 -14.03 8.84
N PHE A 254 16.28 -13.83 8.24
CA PHE A 254 15.79 -12.52 7.85
C PHE A 254 15.71 -11.55 9.04
N PHE A 255 15.14 -11.99 10.17
CA PHE A 255 15.07 -11.15 11.37
C PHE A 255 16.44 -10.94 12.03
N GLU A 256 17.31 -11.95 12.05
CA GLU A 256 18.69 -11.80 12.52
C GLU A 256 19.50 -10.78 11.68
N GLU A 257 19.21 -10.65 10.38
CA GLU A 257 19.80 -9.64 9.50
C GLU A 257 19.18 -8.25 9.71
N GLU A 258 17.87 -8.14 9.93
CA GLU A 258 17.22 -6.86 10.27
C GLU A 258 17.78 -6.29 11.59
N GLU A 259 17.91 -7.10 12.64
CA GLU A 259 18.48 -6.67 13.94
C GLU A 259 19.95 -6.20 13.82
N LYS A 260 20.72 -6.78 12.89
CA LYS A 260 22.08 -6.33 12.59
C LYS A 260 22.11 -5.04 11.78
N SER A 261 21.15 -4.85 10.88
CA SER A 261 21.05 -3.66 10.03
C SER A 261 20.69 -2.40 10.81
N GLU A 262 19.90 -2.52 11.89
CA GLU A 262 19.62 -1.40 12.81
C GLU A 262 20.86 -0.91 13.57
N ASN A 263 21.91 -1.74 13.68
CA ASN A 263 23.13 -1.45 14.45
C ASN A 263 24.32 -0.99 13.59
N ASN A 264 24.26 -1.07 12.25
CA ASN A 264 25.40 -0.77 11.37
C ASN A 264 25.02 0.19 10.23
N SER A 265 25.05 1.50 10.49
CA SER A 265 25.04 2.53 9.43
C SER A 265 26.35 2.49 8.66
N THR A 266 26.32 1.99 7.41
CA THR A 266 27.48 1.98 6.50
C THR A 266 27.23 2.92 5.33
N ALA A 267 28.24 3.71 4.97
CA ALA A 267 28.26 4.52 3.77
C ALA A 267 28.95 3.78 2.61
N ILE A 268 28.30 3.69 1.46
CA ILE A 268 28.85 3.12 0.24
C ILE A 268 29.20 4.28 -0.70
N ILE A 269 30.50 4.53 -0.87
CA ILE A 269 31.02 5.62 -1.69
C ILE A 269 31.21 5.11 -3.13
N VAL A 270 30.41 5.63 -4.06
CA VAL A 270 30.54 5.30 -5.48
C VAL A 270 31.73 6.07 -6.07
N TRP A 271 32.62 5.37 -6.77
CA TRP A 271 33.76 5.95 -7.46
C TRP A 271 34.01 5.28 -8.80
N ASN A 272 33.77 6.00 -9.89
CA ASN A 272 33.87 5.50 -11.26
C ASN A 272 35.32 5.46 -11.79
N GLY A 273 36.32 5.72 -10.92
CA GLY A 273 37.72 5.83 -11.30
C GLY A 273 38.16 7.26 -11.62
N GLY A 274 39.47 7.53 -11.52
CA GLY A 274 40.05 8.84 -11.77
C GLY A 274 41.41 9.01 -11.10
N LEU A 275 41.92 10.25 -11.09
CA LEU A 275 43.16 10.60 -10.40
C LEU A 275 42.99 10.55 -8.88
N VAL A 276 44.08 10.25 -8.17
CA VAL A 276 44.10 10.18 -6.69
C VAL A 276 43.68 11.50 -6.05
N ASP A 277 44.12 12.64 -6.59
CA ASP A 277 43.74 13.96 -6.08
C ASP A 277 42.23 14.22 -6.20
N SER A 278 41.60 13.74 -7.29
CA SER A 278 40.16 13.84 -7.50
C SER A 278 39.40 12.97 -6.47
N PHE A 279 39.90 11.77 -6.19
CA PHE A 279 39.34 10.91 -5.14
C PHE A 279 39.46 11.54 -3.76
N ILE A 280 40.63 12.11 -3.41
CA ILE A 280 40.85 12.82 -2.13
C ILE A 280 39.88 14.00 -1.98
N ASN A 281 39.66 14.77 -3.05
CA ASN A 281 38.72 15.88 -3.01
C ASN A 281 37.28 15.41 -2.85
N TYR A 282 36.88 14.34 -3.53
CA TYR A 282 35.55 13.74 -3.36
C TYR A 282 35.36 13.17 -1.95
N ALA A 283 36.37 12.52 -1.37
CA ALA A 283 36.32 12.03 0.00
C ALA A 283 36.13 13.17 1.03
N LYS A 284 36.68 14.37 0.77
CA LYS A 284 36.40 15.57 1.59
C LYS A 284 34.93 15.98 1.50
N ILE A 285 34.33 15.95 0.30
CA ILE A 285 32.89 16.22 0.11
C ILE A 285 32.06 15.19 0.88
N CYS A 286 32.43 13.91 0.82
CA CYS A 286 31.73 12.86 1.58
C CYS A 286 31.77 13.14 3.09
N LYS A 287 32.88 13.64 3.62
CA LYS A 287 33.03 13.99 5.03
C LYS A 287 32.16 15.19 5.48
N GLU A 288 31.73 16.05 4.55
CA GLU A 288 30.81 17.16 4.87
C GLU A 288 29.37 16.69 5.04
N VAL A 289 29.03 15.52 4.48
CA VAL A 289 27.66 14.97 4.46
C VAL A 289 27.49 13.82 5.45
N LEU A 290 28.52 12.98 5.60
CA LEU A 290 28.52 11.80 6.45
C LEU A 290 29.01 12.11 7.86
N ASP A 291 28.47 11.40 8.86
CA ASP A 291 28.95 11.49 10.24
C ASP A 291 30.38 10.95 10.37
N ALA A 292 31.17 11.52 11.28
CA ALA A 292 32.61 11.28 11.38
C ALA A 292 32.98 9.83 11.74
N ASP A 293 32.06 9.07 12.33
CA ASP A 293 32.18 7.67 12.75
C ASP A 293 31.55 6.68 11.77
N THR A 294 31.00 7.15 10.64
CA THR A 294 30.38 6.28 9.64
C THR A 294 31.41 5.36 9.00
N HIS A 295 31.19 4.05 9.06
CA HIS A 295 32.01 3.09 8.33
C HIS A 295 31.77 3.22 6.83
N SER A 296 32.83 3.24 6.01
CA SER A 296 32.70 3.45 4.57
C SER A 296 33.34 2.34 3.73
N VAL A 297 32.63 1.89 2.69
CA VAL A 297 33.12 0.98 1.65
C VAL A 297 33.01 1.65 0.27
N CYS A 298 33.72 1.15 -0.73
CA CYS A 298 33.70 1.71 -2.09
C CYS A 298 33.02 0.77 -3.09
N ALA A 299 32.30 1.35 -4.05
CA ALA A 299 31.70 0.64 -5.18
C ALA A 299 32.05 1.33 -6.50
N SER A 300 32.10 0.58 -7.60
CA SER A 300 32.51 1.09 -8.92
C SER A 300 31.37 1.72 -9.73
N SER A 301 30.13 1.51 -9.33
CA SER A 301 28.92 2.06 -9.95
C SER A 301 27.77 2.11 -8.94
N LEU A 302 26.69 2.83 -9.28
CA LEU A 302 25.47 2.84 -8.47
C LEU A 302 24.80 1.45 -8.39
N GLU A 303 24.81 0.67 -9.47
CA GLU A 303 24.31 -0.71 -9.46
C GLU A 303 25.13 -1.59 -8.50
N SER A 304 26.47 -1.55 -8.59
CA SER A 304 27.34 -2.28 -7.67
C SER A 304 27.19 -1.81 -6.22
N ALA A 305 26.91 -0.52 -6.00
CA ALA A 305 26.64 0.00 -4.67
C ALA A 305 25.33 -0.55 -4.10
N PHE A 306 24.31 -0.67 -4.94
CA PHE A 306 23.03 -1.26 -4.56
C PHE A 306 23.17 -2.74 -4.20
N ASP A 307 23.97 -3.51 -4.95
CA ASP A 307 24.26 -4.92 -4.66
C ASP A 307 24.96 -5.14 -3.31
N LEU A 308 25.74 -4.14 -2.87
CA LEU A 308 26.42 -4.15 -1.57
C LEU A 308 25.55 -3.59 -0.43
N ALA A 309 24.47 -2.89 -0.75
CA ALA A 309 23.68 -2.14 0.22
C ALA A 309 22.82 -3.05 1.10
N LEU A 310 22.82 -2.73 2.40
CA LEU A 310 21.88 -3.28 3.38
C LEU A 310 20.89 -2.20 3.83
N SER A 311 19.80 -2.64 4.48
CA SER A 311 18.83 -1.72 5.07
C SER A 311 19.52 -0.73 6.03
N GLY A 312 19.17 0.55 5.92
CA GLY A 312 19.76 1.64 6.71
C GLY A 312 21.07 2.22 6.14
N ASN A 313 21.63 1.65 5.08
CA ASN A 313 22.86 2.16 4.48
C ASN A 313 22.65 3.50 3.76
N THR A 314 23.75 4.19 3.49
CA THR A 314 23.78 5.43 2.69
C THR A 314 24.69 5.25 1.48
N ILE A 315 24.19 5.52 0.28
CA ILE A 315 24.98 5.54 -0.96
C ILE A 315 25.34 6.98 -1.29
N MET A 316 26.65 7.26 -1.37
CA MET A 316 27.19 8.56 -1.78
C MET A 316 27.56 8.54 -3.26
N LEU A 317 26.92 9.41 -4.03
CA LEU A 317 27.12 9.52 -5.48
C LEU A 317 28.02 10.70 -5.87
N PRO A 318 29.05 10.48 -6.71
CA PRO A 318 29.90 11.53 -7.22
C PRO A 318 29.17 12.29 -8.35
N GLU A 319 29.58 13.54 -8.57
CA GLU A 319 29.15 14.33 -9.72
C GLU A 319 29.33 13.53 -11.03
N GLY A 320 28.34 13.57 -11.91
CA GLY A 320 28.36 12.87 -13.19
C GLY A 320 27.04 12.16 -13.50
N LEU A 321 27.03 11.42 -14.61
CA LEU A 321 25.89 10.64 -15.07
C LEU A 321 26.00 9.19 -14.60
N HIS A 322 24.97 8.73 -13.90
CA HIS A 322 24.82 7.36 -13.41
C HIS A 322 23.60 6.72 -14.04
N HIS A 323 23.67 5.41 -14.27
CA HIS A 323 22.60 4.68 -14.94
C HIS A 323 22.01 3.61 -14.04
N VAL A 324 20.68 3.56 -13.96
CA VAL A 324 19.95 2.54 -13.17
C VAL A 324 18.57 2.26 -13.75
N ASN A 325 18.00 1.14 -13.34
CA ASN A 325 16.57 0.86 -13.30
C ASN A 325 16.36 -0.07 -12.09
N LEU A 326 16.01 0.49 -10.92
CA LEU A 326 16.07 -0.24 -9.64
C LEU A 326 14.73 -0.32 -8.93
N ILE A 327 14.50 -1.45 -8.26
CA ILE A 327 13.42 -1.63 -7.30
C ILE A 327 14.02 -1.50 -5.90
N LEU A 328 13.50 -0.57 -5.10
CA LEU A 328 13.98 -0.28 -3.75
C LEU A 328 13.02 -0.88 -2.72
N GLU A 329 13.48 -1.90 -2.00
CA GLU A 329 12.68 -2.75 -1.12
C GLU A 329 13.16 -2.77 0.34
N PHE A 330 14.16 -1.97 0.65
CA PHE A 330 14.72 -1.81 2.00
C PHE A 330 15.11 -0.36 2.23
N ASN A 331 15.31 0.02 3.49
CA ASN A 331 15.57 1.41 3.85
C ASN A 331 16.94 1.84 3.31
N LEU A 332 17.01 2.97 2.60
CA LEU A 332 18.24 3.40 1.95
C LEU A 332 18.27 4.91 1.83
N SER A 333 19.45 5.50 1.97
CA SER A 333 19.66 6.90 1.60
C SER A 333 20.56 6.96 0.36
N ILE A 334 20.19 7.76 -0.65
CA ILE A 334 21.00 8.02 -1.84
C ILE A 334 21.25 9.52 -1.91
N ILE A 335 22.50 9.93 -1.81
CA ILE A 335 22.86 11.32 -1.53
C ILE A 335 24.00 11.78 -2.45
N GLY A 336 23.86 12.99 -3.02
CA GLY A 336 24.94 13.75 -3.63
C GLY A 336 25.58 14.76 -2.67
N GLY A 337 26.79 15.24 -3.00
CA GLY A 337 27.49 16.25 -2.20
C GLY A 337 26.72 17.57 -2.09
N VAL A 338 27.03 18.40 -1.07
CA VAL A 338 26.31 19.67 -0.78
C VAL A 338 26.26 20.64 -1.97
N ASN A 339 27.30 20.65 -2.82
CA ASN A 339 27.38 21.46 -4.05
C ASN A 339 27.54 20.60 -5.30
N SER A 340 27.09 19.35 -5.23
CA SER A 340 27.14 18.37 -6.30
C SER A 340 25.71 17.91 -6.59
N THR A 341 25.37 17.72 -7.85
CA THR A 341 24.03 17.25 -8.24
C THR A 341 24.16 16.14 -9.28
N PRO A 342 24.58 14.93 -8.85
CA PRO A 342 24.71 13.78 -9.72
C PRO A 342 23.44 13.54 -10.51
N GLU A 343 23.57 13.24 -11.81
CA GLU A 343 22.44 12.90 -12.66
C GLU A 343 22.26 11.38 -12.71
N ILE A 344 21.03 10.92 -12.50
CA ILE A 344 20.64 9.52 -12.60
C ILE A 344 19.62 9.40 -13.73
N ALA A 345 19.89 8.51 -14.69
CA ALA A 345 19.05 8.28 -15.85
C ALA A 345 18.96 6.78 -16.18
N ALA A 346 17.96 6.37 -16.97
CA ALA A 346 17.86 4.97 -17.36
C ALA A 346 18.80 4.64 -18.53
N LYS A 347 19.37 3.43 -18.52
CA LYS A 347 20.19 2.90 -19.64
C LYS A 347 19.33 2.27 -20.75
N LYS A 348 18.17 1.74 -20.39
CA LYS A 348 17.19 1.09 -21.29
C LYS A 348 15.79 1.57 -20.92
N SER A 349 14.89 1.55 -21.90
CA SER A 349 13.47 1.89 -21.68
C SER A 349 12.87 1.02 -20.56
N ASN A 350 12.12 1.65 -19.67
CA ASN A 350 11.44 0.98 -18.56
C ASN A 350 10.26 1.83 -18.05
N ASN A 351 9.39 1.24 -17.25
CA ASN A 351 8.27 1.93 -16.62
C ASN A 351 8.69 2.96 -15.56
N PHE A 352 9.86 2.76 -14.94
CA PHE A 352 10.35 3.62 -13.89
C PHE A 352 11.88 3.70 -13.87
N LEU A 353 12.44 4.79 -13.37
CA LEU A 353 13.85 4.86 -12.95
C LEU A 353 14.04 4.19 -11.58
N PHE A 354 13.17 4.51 -10.61
CA PHE A 354 13.06 3.79 -9.34
C PHE A 354 11.61 3.41 -9.01
N ASN A 355 11.42 2.20 -8.51
CA ASN A 355 10.15 1.71 -7.97
C ASN A 355 10.33 1.36 -6.49
N VAL A 356 9.62 2.04 -5.60
CA VAL A 356 9.81 1.92 -4.14
C VAL A 356 8.63 1.18 -3.53
N ARG A 357 8.90 0.13 -2.76
CA ARG A 357 7.87 -0.67 -2.09
C ARG A 357 8.30 -1.04 -0.67
N ASN A 358 7.41 -0.84 0.31
CA ASN A 358 7.64 -1.20 1.71
C ASN A 358 8.97 -0.72 2.30
N ALA A 359 9.48 0.42 1.81
CA ALA A 359 10.80 0.93 2.14
C ALA A 359 10.76 2.42 2.48
N GLN A 360 11.65 2.83 3.37
CA GLN A 360 11.91 4.24 3.67
C GLN A 360 13.15 4.71 2.90
N ILE A 361 12.95 5.59 1.92
CA ILE A 361 14.03 6.06 1.05
C ILE A 361 14.26 7.55 1.23
N LYS A 362 15.53 7.95 1.32
CA LYS A 362 15.93 9.36 1.32
C LYS A 362 16.73 9.67 0.07
N PHE A 363 16.30 10.67 -0.69
CA PHE A 363 17.05 11.24 -1.80
C PHE A 363 17.49 12.66 -1.43
N SER A 364 18.76 13.00 -1.66
CA SER A 364 19.24 14.35 -1.38
C SER A 364 20.31 14.81 -2.37
N ASN A 365 20.17 16.04 -2.86
CA ASN A 365 21.12 16.68 -3.80
C ASN A 365 21.36 15.83 -5.07
N LEU A 366 20.27 15.43 -5.75
CA LEU A 366 20.33 14.58 -6.94
C LEU A 366 19.53 15.20 -8.10
N LYS A 367 19.93 14.90 -9.33
CA LYS A 367 19.13 15.13 -10.53
C LYS A 367 18.64 13.79 -11.05
N LEU A 368 17.33 13.62 -11.21
CA LEU A 368 16.70 12.41 -11.72
C LEU A 368 16.04 12.70 -13.07
N SER A 369 16.35 11.89 -14.08
CA SER A 369 15.96 12.13 -15.46
C SER A 369 14.98 11.07 -15.96
N ALA A 370 13.87 11.50 -16.54
CA ALA A 370 12.87 10.64 -17.16
C ALA A 370 13.27 10.16 -18.56
N ASN A 371 14.45 10.56 -19.07
CA ASN A 371 14.98 10.37 -20.43
C ASN A 371 14.26 9.35 -21.34
N ILE A 372 14.18 8.09 -20.91
CA ILE A 372 13.57 6.97 -21.64
C ILE A 372 12.63 6.14 -20.76
N VAL A 373 12.20 6.66 -19.61
CA VAL A 373 11.27 5.99 -18.70
C VAL A 373 9.93 6.69 -18.64
N ALA A 374 8.87 5.92 -18.37
CA ALA A 374 7.53 6.48 -18.21
C ALA A 374 7.41 7.32 -16.92
N ASN A 375 8.00 6.85 -15.82
CA ASN A 375 8.01 7.54 -14.52
C ASN A 375 9.43 7.68 -14.00
N VAL A 376 9.81 8.81 -13.39
CA VAL A 376 11.09 8.86 -12.65
C VAL A 376 10.97 8.05 -11.37
N LEU A 377 9.91 8.27 -10.59
CA LEU A 377 9.70 7.60 -9.32
C LEU A 377 8.29 7.02 -9.24
N GLN A 378 8.18 5.73 -8.95
CA GLN A 378 6.91 5.07 -8.66
C GLN A 378 6.89 4.59 -7.20
N LEU A 379 5.97 5.15 -6.40
CA LEU A 379 5.84 4.80 -4.98
C LEU A 379 4.65 3.87 -4.78
N LEU A 380 4.90 2.68 -4.25
CA LEU A 380 3.89 1.66 -3.96
C LEU A 380 3.54 1.63 -2.48
N LYS A 381 2.46 0.92 -2.13
CA LYS A 381 1.96 0.79 -0.76
C LYS A 381 3.08 0.46 0.24
N GLY A 382 3.04 1.11 1.40
CA GLY A 382 3.99 0.91 2.48
C GLY A 382 5.35 1.60 2.28
N SER A 383 5.54 2.32 1.16
CA SER A 383 6.73 3.15 0.97
C SER A 383 6.58 4.54 1.60
N SER A 384 7.70 5.07 2.09
CA SER A 384 7.83 6.46 2.51
C SER A 384 9.09 7.05 1.91
N VAL A 385 8.96 8.13 1.14
CA VAL A 385 10.11 8.76 0.48
C VAL A 385 10.28 10.19 0.93
N GLU A 386 11.51 10.57 1.25
CA GLU A 386 11.89 11.94 1.54
C GLU A 386 12.87 12.41 0.46
N MET A 387 12.53 13.51 -0.22
CA MET A 387 13.39 14.13 -1.22
C MET A 387 13.74 15.55 -0.81
N ARG A 388 15.03 15.85 -0.75
CA ARG A 388 15.54 17.19 -0.41
C ARG A 388 16.49 17.72 -1.49
N ASN A 389 16.27 18.94 -1.95
CA ASN A 389 17.13 19.61 -2.94
C ASN A 389 17.35 18.76 -4.21
N CYS A 390 16.33 18.02 -4.65
CA CYS A 390 16.40 17.19 -5.85
C CYS A 390 15.80 17.90 -7.06
N VAL A 391 16.35 17.62 -8.24
CA VAL A 391 15.84 18.11 -9.53
C VAL A 391 15.30 16.93 -10.32
N ILE A 392 14.06 17.02 -10.82
CA ILE A 392 13.42 16.01 -11.65
C ILE A 392 13.15 16.60 -13.02
N THR A 393 13.64 15.97 -14.09
CA THR A 393 13.54 16.48 -15.46
C THR A 393 13.05 15.43 -16.44
N ASP A 394 12.45 15.87 -17.54
CA ASP A 394 12.01 15.02 -18.66
C ASP A 394 13.14 14.26 -19.38
N GLY A 395 14.37 14.78 -19.34
CA GLY A 395 15.51 14.18 -20.02
C GLY A 395 15.36 14.08 -21.54
N GLY A 396 14.45 14.88 -22.12
CA GLY A 396 14.08 14.82 -23.55
C GLY A 396 12.88 13.92 -23.88
N SER A 397 12.29 13.21 -22.90
CA SER A 397 11.05 12.46 -23.07
C SER A 397 9.85 13.41 -23.14
N LYS A 398 8.99 13.29 -24.17
CA LYS A 398 7.79 14.14 -24.29
C LYS A 398 6.65 13.74 -23.34
N ASP A 399 6.67 12.49 -22.87
CA ASP A 399 5.58 11.88 -22.09
C ASP A 399 6.03 11.44 -20.69
N GLY A 400 7.30 11.71 -20.33
CA GLY A 400 7.88 11.35 -19.05
C GLY A 400 7.16 12.01 -17.87
N ARG A 401 6.75 11.19 -16.90
CA ARG A 401 6.20 11.63 -15.62
C ARG A 401 7.29 11.71 -14.57
N GLY A 402 7.17 12.66 -13.65
CA GLY A 402 8.10 12.79 -12.53
C GLY A 402 7.83 11.70 -11.49
N ILE A 403 6.90 11.96 -10.59
CA ILE A 403 6.62 11.07 -9.46
C ILE A 403 5.17 10.63 -9.48
N VAL A 404 4.93 9.33 -9.32
CA VAL A 404 3.59 8.75 -9.14
C VAL A 404 3.49 8.13 -7.75
N VAL A 405 2.56 8.64 -6.93
CA VAL A 405 2.33 8.19 -5.55
C VAL A 405 1.05 7.36 -5.50
N ASN A 406 1.18 6.04 -5.30
CA ASN A 406 0.03 5.14 -5.21
C ASN A 406 -0.62 5.16 -3.81
N SER A 407 -1.79 4.52 -3.73
CA SER A 407 -2.53 4.33 -2.48
C SER A 407 -1.67 3.69 -1.38
N GLY A 408 -1.65 4.32 -0.20
CA GLY A 408 -0.89 3.88 0.96
C GLY A 408 0.62 4.12 0.87
N ALA A 409 1.09 4.94 -0.07
CA ALA A 409 2.45 5.45 -0.13
C ALA A 409 2.51 6.90 0.36
N SER A 410 3.67 7.31 0.90
CA SER A 410 3.90 8.68 1.37
C SER A 410 5.15 9.32 0.75
N ILE A 411 5.10 10.62 0.48
CA ILE A 411 6.27 11.40 0.05
C ILE A 411 6.35 12.77 0.72
N LEU A 412 7.56 13.18 1.09
CA LEU A 412 7.93 14.53 1.51
C LEU A 412 8.88 15.14 0.49
N LEU A 413 8.51 16.29 -0.10
CA LEU A 413 9.33 17.07 -1.01
C LEU A 413 9.76 18.37 -0.35
N ASP A 414 11.06 18.66 -0.29
CA ASP A 414 11.61 19.92 0.24
C ASP A 414 12.71 20.51 -0.64
N GLY A 415 12.51 21.74 -1.12
CA GLY A 415 13.52 22.39 -1.95
C GLY A 415 13.68 21.73 -3.33
N CYS A 416 12.70 20.96 -3.79
CA CYS A 416 12.78 20.23 -5.05
C CYS A 416 12.42 21.11 -6.27
N LYS A 417 12.87 20.70 -7.45
CA LYS A 417 12.52 21.36 -8.73
C LYS A 417 12.11 20.33 -9.78
N PHE A 418 10.94 20.54 -10.38
CA PHE A 418 10.41 19.73 -11.47
C PHE A 418 10.41 20.56 -12.76
N TYR A 419 10.91 20.00 -13.86
CA TYR A 419 11.06 20.74 -15.12
C TYR A 419 10.75 19.89 -16.37
N GLY A 420 9.90 20.40 -17.26
CA GLY A 420 9.69 19.85 -18.61
C GLY A 420 8.83 18.59 -18.72
N LEU A 421 8.39 18.02 -17.59
CA LEU A 421 7.66 16.75 -17.53
C LEU A 421 6.24 16.85 -18.09
N HIS A 422 5.67 15.72 -18.57
CA HIS A 422 4.26 15.66 -18.92
C HIS A 422 3.38 15.83 -17.68
N VAL A 423 3.54 14.96 -16.68
CA VAL A 423 2.98 15.16 -15.33
C VAL A 423 4.11 15.18 -14.33
N ALA A 424 4.33 16.28 -13.61
CA ALA A 424 5.46 16.35 -12.68
C ALA A 424 5.22 15.56 -11.38
N LEU A 425 4.04 15.68 -10.78
CA LEU A 425 3.64 14.90 -9.61
C LEU A 425 2.19 14.42 -9.76
N CYS A 426 1.99 13.11 -9.66
CA CYS A 426 0.68 12.47 -9.72
C CYS A 426 0.37 11.79 -8.37
N CYS A 427 -0.68 12.26 -7.70
CA CYS A 427 -1.14 11.78 -6.40
C CYS A 427 -2.40 10.93 -6.60
N LEU A 428 -2.29 9.61 -6.51
CA LEU A 428 -3.43 8.71 -6.67
C LEU A 428 -4.23 8.57 -5.36
N ASN A 429 -5.45 8.03 -5.45
CA ASN A 429 -6.36 7.85 -4.32
C ASN A 429 -5.68 7.16 -3.12
N GLY A 430 -5.75 7.77 -1.93
CA GLY A 430 -5.16 7.26 -0.69
C GLY A 430 -3.64 7.48 -0.56
N SER A 431 -3.04 8.31 -1.41
CA SER A 431 -1.64 8.76 -1.25
C SER A 431 -1.51 9.86 -0.19
N GLN A 432 -0.33 9.97 0.42
CA GLN A 432 0.02 11.04 1.37
C GLN A 432 1.20 11.84 0.83
N VAL A 433 1.02 13.14 0.62
CA VAL A 433 2.00 13.98 -0.08
C VAL A 433 2.17 15.29 0.66
N ASN A 434 3.40 15.58 1.07
CA ASN A 434 3.75 16.85 1.69
C ASN A 434 4.80 17.57 0.84
N ILE A 435 4.51 18.80 0.43
CA ILE A 435 5.35 19.60 -0.45
C ILE A 435 5.69 20.91 0.24
N ARG A 436 6.99 21.20 0.34
CA ARG A 436 7.54 22.46 0.84
C ARG A 436 8.62 23.01 -0.08
N ASN A 437 8.66 24.32 -0.26
CA ASN A 437 9.73 25.04 -0.97
C ASN A 437 10.04 24.49 -2.37
N THR A 438 9.04 23.93 -3.07
CA THR A 438 9.24 23.17 -4.31
C THR A 438 8.71 23.93 -5.52
N SER A 439 9.40 23.82 -6.66
CA SER A 439 9.02 24.48 -7.91
C SER A 439 8.67 23.50 -9.03
N PHE A 440 7.66 23.85 -9.83
CA PHE A 440 7.20 23.10 -11.00
C PHE A 440 7.20 24.06 -12.20
N GLU A 441 8.03 23.79 -13.21
CA GLU A 441 8.27 24.71 -14.32
C GLU A 441 8.17 24.01 -15.67
N ASN A 442 7.48 24.62 -16.64
CA ASN A 442 7.39 24.14 -18.03
C ASN A 442 6.83 22.70 -18.19
N CYS A 443 6.03 22.21 -17.23
CA CYS A 443 5.38 20.90 -17.31
C CYS A 443 4.06 20.95 -18.13
N ALA A 444 3.54 19.83 -18.65
CA ALA A 444 2.17 19.86 -19.17
C ALA A 444 1.16 19.99 -18.02
N TYR A 445 1.32 19.16 -16.99
CA TYR A 445 0.62 19.23 -15.72
C TYR A 445 1.63 19.31 -14.56
N GLY A 446 1.50 20.31 -13.69
CA GLY A 446 2.38 20.47 -12.54
C GLY A 446 2.10 19.42 -11.46
N ILE A 447 0.94 19.53 -10.81
CA ILE A 447 0.47 18.57 -9.82
C ILE A 447 -0.90 18.06 -10.26
N GLU A 448 -1.05 16.75 -10.35
CA GLU A 448 -2.31 16.05 -10.61
C GLU A 448 -2.71 15.26 -9.36
N VAL A 449 -3.94 15.44 -8.88
CA VAL A 449 -4.43 14.84 -7.64
C VAL A 449 -5.76 14.15 -7.88
N TYR A 450 -5.90 12.91 -7.41
CA TYR A 450 -7.13 12.13 -7.43
C TYR A 450 -7.85 12.21 -6.08
N GLU A 451 -9.14 11.89 -6.05
CA GLU A 451 -9.94 11.89 -4.82
C GLU A 451 -9.33 11.04 -3.69
N ASN A 452 -9.49 11.50 -2.45
CA ASN A 452 -8.98 10.87 -1.23
C ASN A 452 -7.45 10.81 -1.09
N SER A 453 -6.69 11.60 -1.86
CA SER A 453 -5.28 11.86 -1.55
C SER A 453 -5.16 12.92 -0.44
N ASP A 454 -4.28 12.69 0.52
CA ASP A 454 -3.89 13.67 1.54
C ASP A 454 -2.72 14.50 1.01
N LEU A 455 -3.00 15.73 0.59
CA LEU A 455 -2.01 16.64 0.02
C LEU A 455 -1.86 17.89 0.89
N SER A 456 -0.65 18.12 1.40
CA SER A 456 -0.24 19.35 2.06
C SER A 456 0.80 20.09 1.22
N VAL A 457 0.54 21.37 0.92
CA VAL A 457 1.45 22.21 0.13
C VAL A 457 1.77 23.50 0.86
N SER A 458 3.05 23.88 0.85
CA SER A 458 3.53 25.13 1.45
C SER A 458 4.66 25.72 0.60
N MET A 459 4.64 27.03 0.38
CA MET A 459 5.71 27.76 -0.32
C MET A 459 6.10 27.13 -1.67
N ILE A 460 5.10 26.80 -2.50
CA ILE A 460 5.33 26.22 -3.83
C ILE A 460 5.30 27.30 -4.93
N SER A 461 5.98 27.04 -6.04
CA SER A 461 5.97 27.89 -7.23
C SER A 461 5.68 27.07 -8.48
N ILE A 462 4.56 27.34 -9.16
CA ILE A 462 4.18 26.67 -10.41
C ILE A 462 4.20 27.70 -11.55
N LYS A 463 4.97 27.44 -12.62
CA LYS A 463 5.17 28.38 -13.73
C LYS A 463 5.12 27.70 -15.09
N ASN A 464 4.52 28.38 -16.07
CA ASN A 464 4.54 28.00 -17.48
C ASN A 464 4.05 26.57 -17.76
N CYS A 465 3.09 26.05 -17.00
CA CYS A 465 2.49 24.75 -17.31
C CYS A 465 1.54 24.86 -18.52
N LYS A 466 1.63 23.92 -19.47
CA LYS A 466 0.87 24.00 -20.74
C LYS A 466 -0.62 23.68 -20.58
N GLY A 467 -0.95 22.64 -19.81
CA GLY A 467 -2.30 22.21 -19.51
C GLY A 467 -2.81 22.88 -18.24
N ALA A 468 -2.36 22.41 -17.08
CA ALA A 468 -2.69 23.01 -15.80
C ALA A 468 -1.50 23.01 -14.84
N GLY A 469 -1.39 24.05 -14.01
CA GLY A 469 -0.43 24.03 -12.90
C GLY A 469 -0.84 23.03 -11.82
N PHE A 470 -2.12 23.02 -11.50
CA PHE A 470 -2.75 22.12 -10.54
C PHE A 470 -4.03 21.56 -11.15
N PHE A 471 -4.17 20.23 -11.16
CA PHE A 471 -5.30 19.52 -11.74
C PHE A 471 -5.88 18.54 -10.72
N VAL A 472 -7.20 18.56 -10.52
CA VAL A 472 -7.89 17.64 -9.62
C VAL A 472 -8.84 16.79 -10.46
N SER A 473 -8.60 15.48 -10.50
CA SER A 473 -9.42 14.53 -11.24
C SER A 473 -10.42 13.86 -10.29
N GLN A 474 -11.71 13.96 -10.62
CA GLN A 474 -12.83 13.37 -9.89
C GLN A 474 -13.38 12.16 -10.65
N PHE A 475 -13.75 11.08 -9.95
CA PHE A 475 -14.25 9.85 -10.58
C PHE A 475 -15.72 9.97 -11.03
N ASP A 476 -16.39 11.08 -10.72
CA ASP A 476 -17.79 11.38 -11.06
C ASP A 476 -17.96 11.99 -12.48
N GLY A 477 -16.88 12.15 -13.24
CA GLY A 477 -16.89 12.67 -14.61
C GLY A 477 -16.93 14.19 -14.70
N LYS A 478 -16.58 14.92 -13.62
CA LYS A 478 -16.40 16.37 -13.66
C LYS A 478 -14.94 16.74 -13.41
N ASP A 479 -14.16 16.80 -14.48
CA ASP A 479 -12.81 17.34 -14.41
C ASP A 479 -12.84 18.85 -14.11
N GLU A 480 -12.12 19.27 -13.06
CA GLU A 480 -12.00 20.68 -12.68
C GLU A 480 -10.54 21.14 -12.82
N THR A 481 -10.33 22.27 -13.52
CA THR A 481 -9.01 22.94 -13.64
C THR A 481 -8.99 24.16 -12.72
N GLY A 482 -7.93 24.38 -11.91
CA GLY A 482 -8.03 25.31 -10.79
C GLY A 482 -6.80 26.06 -10.27
N SER A 483 -7.10 27.04 -9.41
CA SER A 483 -6.20 27.84 -8.57
C SER A 483 -6.17 27.32 -7.12
N ILE A 484 -5.36 27.91 -6.22
CA ILE A 484 -5.36 27.61 -4.78
C ILE A 484 -6.79 27.65 -4.16
N GLU A 485 -7.72 28.41 -4.74
CA GLU A 485 -9.10 28.50 -4.26
C GLU A 485 -9.93 27.24 -4.57
N LEU A 486 -9.57 26.44 -5.58
CA LEU A 486 -10.27 25.18 -5.88
C LEU A 486 -9.99 24.10 -4.83
N LEU A 487 -8.81 24.12 -4.19
CA LEU A 487 -8.52 23.33 -2.97
C LEU A 487 -9.46 23.66 -1.81
N SER A 488 -9.99 24.90 -1.75
CA SER A 488 -10.92 25.32 -0.70
C SER A 488 -12.37 24.90 -0.95
N LYS A 489 -12.71 24.49 -2.18
CA LYS A 489 -14.07 24.03 -2.54
C LYS A 489 -14.19 22.51 -2.52
N SER A 490 -13.15 21.77 -2.91
CA SER A 490 -13.10 20.31 -2.78
C SER A 490 -12.99 19.83 -1.33
N SER A 491 -12.72 20.73 -0.39
CA SER A 491 -12.77 20.49 1.06
C SER A 491 -14.18 20.56 1.67
N SER A 492 -15.23 20.71 0.86
CA SER A 492 -16.63 20.83 1.36
C SER A 492 -17.48 19.55 1.26
N ASN A 493 -17.00 18.49 0.60
CA ASN A 493 -17.72 17.22 0.47
C ASN A 493 -16.88 16.01 0.92
N MET A 494 -16.42 16.05 2.15
CA MET A 494 -16.23 14.93 3.07
C MET A 494 -15.70 15.60 4.33
N ALA A 495 -16.54 15.68 5.36
CA ALA A 495 -16.13 16.25 6.64
C ALA A 495 -14.99 15.41 7.19
N ALA A 496 -13.76 15.86 6.94
CA ALA A 496 -12.60 15.47 7.71
C ALA A 496 -12.87 15.81 9.19
N PRO A 497 -12.39 14.98 10.12
CA PRO A 497 -12.52 15.27 11.54
C PRO A 497 -11.82 16.58 11.90
N GLY A 498 -12.60 17.56 12.35
CA GLY A 498 -12.14 18.91 12.70
C GLY A 498 -12.44 19.93 11.59
N GLY A 499 -13.33 20.87 11.88
CA GLY A 499 -13.53 22.05 11.04
C GLY A 499 -12.25 22.88 10.84
N PRO A 500 -12.30 23.99 10.08
CA PRO A 500 -11.13 24.85 9.87
C PRO A 500 -10.59 25.37 11.21
N GLY A 501 -9.51 24.75 11.71
CA GLY A 501 -8.92 25.02 13.03
C GLY A 501 -8.96 23.87 14.05
N GLY A 502 -9.59 22.74 13.74
CA GLY A 502 -9.69 21.58 14.64
C GLY A 502 -8.46 20.66 14.62
N ARG A 503 -8.03 20.17 15.79
CA ARG A 503 -6.97 19.17 15.97
C ARG A 503 -7.57 17.80 16.29
N VAL A 504 -7.38 16.82 15.42
CA VAL A 504 -7.76 15.42 15.71
C VAL A 504 -6.85 14.86 16.80
N LEU A 505 -7.45 14.32 17.86
CA LEU A 505 -6.74 13.71 18.99
C LEU A 505 -6.66 12.20 18.84
N PHE A 506 -7.75 11.59 18.42
CA PHE A 506 -7.85 10.15 18.18
C PHE A 506 -8.64 9.92 16.90
N ASP A 507 -7.98 9.41 15.86
CA ASP A 507 -8.64 8.95 14.64
C ASP A 507 -8.68 7.43 14.65
N PHE A 508 -9.87 6.85 14.84
CA PHE A 508 -10.05 5.40 14.84
C PHE A 508 -10.40 4.85 13.45
N GLN A 509 -10.56 5.71 12.44
CA GLN A 509 -10.77 5.33 11.04
C GLN A 509 -9.43 5.15 10.31
N ALA A 510 -8.37 5.81 10.77
CA ALA A 510 -7.02 5.66 10.26
C ALA A 510 -6.55 4.19 10.30
N PRO A 511 -6.02 3.61 9.20
CA PRO A 511 -5.52 2.22 9.19
C PRO A 511 -4.44 1.92 10.24
N SER A 512 -3.68 2.94 10.65
CA SER A 512 -2.65 2.90 11.69
C SER A 512 -3.20 3.03 13.12
N ALA A 513 -4.50 3.30 13.30
CA ALA A 513 -5.07 3.50 14.62
C ALA A 513 -4.78 2.29 15.51
N SER A 514 -4.40 2.58 16.76
CA SER A 514 -4.21 1.60 17.82
C SER A 514 -4.98 2.03 19.05
N VAL A 515 -5.47 1.04 19.79
CA VAL A 515 -6.08 1.22 21.11
C VAL A 515 -5.25 0.55 22.21
N SER A 516 -4.01 0.12 21.90
CA SER A 516 -3.09 -0.54 22.85
C SER A 516 -2.79 0.31 24.08
N ASP A 517 -2.79 1.63 23.92
CA ASP A 517 -2.41 2.58 24.98
C ASP A 517 -3.64 3.00 25.82
N TRP A 518 -4.79 2.36 25.58
CA TRP A 518 -6.00 2.52 26.38
C TRP A 518 -6.08 1.40 27.41
N VAL A 519 -6.04 1.78 28.67
CA VAL A 519 -6.10 0.89 29.82
C VAL A 519 -7.49 0.95 30.45
N GLU A 520 -8.00 -0.20 30.87
CA GLU A 520 -9.28 -0.25 31.57
C GLU A 520 -9.23 0.52 32.90
N GLN A 521 -10.21 1.38 33.10
CA GLN A 521 -10.46 2.12 34.33
C GLN A 521 -11.93 1.92 34.73
N SER A 522 -12.23 0.82 35.41
CA SER A 522 -13.58 0.47 35.90
C SER A 522 -13.63 0.47 37.44
N ASP A 523 -14.82 0.37 38.02
CA ASP A 523 -15.03 0.36 39.48
C ASP A 523 -14.39 -0.84 40.23
N VAL A 524 -13.90 -1.85 39.51
CA VAL A 524 -13.23 -3.07 40.02
C VAL A 524 -11.90 -2.82 40.75
N VAL A 525 -11.37 -1.60 40.71
CA VAL A 525 -10.24 -1.18 41.56
C VAL A 525 -10.64 -1.24 43.06
N ARG A 526 -11.93 -1.36 43.37
CA ARG A 526 -12.47 -1.56 44.72
C ARG A 526 -13.03 -2.97 44.86
N SER A 527 -12.99 -3.52 46.08
CA SER A 527 -13.47 -4.88 46.41
C SER A 527 -14.94 -5.18 46.07
N VAL A 528 -15.73 -4.16 45.74
CA VAL A 528 -17.17 -4.22 45.44
C VAL A 528 -17.50 -3.85 43.99
N GLY A 529 -16.50 -3.50 43.17
CA GLY A 529 -16.72 -3.17 41.76
C GLY A 529 -16.95 -4.41 40.92
N MET A 530 -17.89 -4.34 39.99
CA MET A 530 -18.30 -5.47 39.15
C MET A 530 -18.42 -5.10 37.66
N SER A 531 -18.11 -3.85 37.30
CA SER A 531 -18.25 -3.35 35.94
C SER A 531 -17.04 -3.73 35.08
N LYS A 532 -17.25 -3.86 33.77
CA LYS A 532 -16.19 -4.17 32.80
C LYS A 532 -16.26 -3.22 31.61
N ALA A 533 -15.09 -2.81 31.14
CA ALA A 533 -14.94 -2.06 29.90
C ALA A 533 -13.89 -2.70 28.99
N ALA A 534 -14.06 -2.47 27.68
CA ALA A 534 -13.08 -2.78 26.66
C ALA A 534 -13.15 -1.74 25.54
N LEU A 535 -12.01 -1.35 25.00
CA LEU A 535 -11.93 -0.58 23.76
C LEU A 535 -11.25 -1.46 22.71
N VAL A 536 -11.93 -1.72 21.61
CA VAL A 536 -11.39 -2.54 20.51
C VAL A 536 -11.62 -1.85 19.17
N LEU A 537 -10.76 -2.14 18.19
CA LEU A 537 -10.99 -1.69 16.82
C LEU A 537 -11.82 -2.73 16.07
N GLN A 538 -12.96 -2.30 15.54
CA GLN A 538 -13.71 -3.08 14.57
C GLN A 538 -13.14 -2.79 13.18
N ARG A 539 -12.60 -3.83 12.52
CA ARG A 539 -11.96 -3.74 11.21
C ARG A 539 -12.75 -4.54 10.18
N THR A 540 -13.08 -3.91 9.07
CA THR A 540 -13.65 -4.55 7.89
C THR A 540 -12.84 -4.15 6.65
N GLN A 541 -13.15 -4.71 5.49
CA GLN A 541 -12.54 -4.26 4.23
C GLN A 541 -13.00 -2.86 3.80
N GLN A 542 -14.09 -2.33 4.39
CA GLN A 542 -14.70 -1.05 3.98
C GLN A 542 -14.47 0.09 4.99
N PHE A 543 -14.43 -0.23 6.28
CA PHE A 543 -14.28 0.78 7.33
C PHE A 543 -13.57 0.21 8.57
N GLN A 544 -13.02 1.14 9.36
CA GLN A 544 -12.54 0.90 10.72
C GLN A 544 -13.15 1.93 11.68
N ARG A 545 -13.37 1.52 12.94
CA ARG A 545 -13.79 2.41 14.04
C ARG A 545 -13.45 1.79 15.39
N ALA A 546 -13.47 2.58 16.45
CA ALA A 546 -13.40 2.07 17.81
C ALA A 546 -14.78 1.65 18.32
N VAL A 547 -14.82 0.56 19.08
CA VAL A 547 -15.98 0.09 19.84
C VAL A 547 -15.60 0.11 21.31
N PHE A 548 -16.12 1.10 22.04
CA PHE A 548 -16.05 1.17 23.49
C PHE A 548 -17.20 0.36 24.08
N PHE A 549 -16.92 -0.89 24.44
CA PHE A 549 -17.88 -1.79 25.06
C PHE A 549 -17.90 -1.60 26.58
N THR A 550 -19.10 -1.59 27.15
CA THR A 550 -19.34 -1.46 28.58
C THR A 550 -20.34 -2.50 29.06
N LEU A 551 -19.98 -3.21 30.13
CA LEU A 551 -20.89 -4.00 30.96
C LEU A 551 -20.94 -3.32 32.33
N LEU A 552 -21.94 -2.46 32.52
CA LEU A 552 -22.08 -1.65 33.71
C LEU A 552 -22.87 -2.40 34.78
N ASN A 553 -22.26 -2.64 35.94
CA ASN A 553 -22.90 -3.35 37.05
C ASN A 553 -22.75 -2.55 38.35
N PRO A 554 -23.55 -1.49 38.54
CA PRO A 554 -23.42 -0.60 39.68
C PRO A 554 -24.03 -1.23 40.95
N GLN A 555 -23.64 -0.70 42.10
CA GLN A 555 -24.28 -0.99 43.38
C GLN A 555 -25.75 -0.55 43.39
N PRO A 556 -26.58 -1.04 44.34
CA PRO A 556 -28.00 -0.68 44.43
C PRO A 556 -28.30 0.83 44.51
N ASN A 557 -27.37 1.63 45.04
CA ASN A 557 -27.50 3.09 45.08
C ASN A 557 -27.10 3.80 43.76
N GLY A 558 -26.65 3.06 42.75
CA GLY A 558 -26.15 3.55 41.47
C GLY A 558 -24.65 3.83 41.44
N ALA A 559 -23.89 3.47 42.48
CA ALA A 559 -22.44 3.66 42.49
C ALA A 559 -21.75 2.60 41.62
N GLY A 560 -21.14 3.03 40.53
CA GLY A 560 -20.39 2.18 39.61
C GLY A 560 -20.03 2.93 38.34
N PHE A 561 -19.02 2.45 37.64
CA PHE A 561 -18.62 2.96 36.32
C PHE A 561 -17.76 1.94 35.56
N ALA A 562 -17.80 2.03 34.24
CA ALA A 562 -16.96 1.27 33.31
C ALA A 562 -16.24 2.25 32.39
N GLY A 563 -14.93 2.19 32.27
CA GLY A 563 -14.15 3.19 31.54
C GLY A 563 -12.87 2.68 30.91
N MET A 564 -12.37 3.43 29.92
CA MET A 564 -11.09 3.22 29.25
C MET A 564 -10.34 4.54 29.23
N ARG A 565 -9.08 4.52 29.67
CA ARG A 565 -8.24 5.71 29.84
C ARG A 565 -6.96 5.58 29.02
N THR A 566 -6.52 6.67 28.41
CA THR A 566 -5.19 6.79 27.82
C THR A 566 -4.42 7.98 28.39
N PHE A 567 -3.10 7.92 28.34
CA PHE A 567 -2.19 8.94 28.86
C PHE A 567 -1.52 9.67 27.70
N ALA A 568 -1.41 10.99 27.81
CA ALA A 568 -0.64 11.80 26.88
C ALA A 568 0.76 12.06 27.45
N SER A 569 1.80 11.72 26.70
CA SER A 569 3.20 12.04 27.01
C SER A 569 3.85 12.70 25.78
N PRO A 570 4.36 13.95 25.88
CA PRO A 570 4.55 14.78 27.08
C PRO A 570 3.32 15.54 27.61
N GLY A 571 2.12 15.32 27.06
CA GLY A 571 0.87 16.04 27.40
C GLY A 571 0.28 16.73 26.17
N LEU A 572 -1.04 16.94 26.15
CA LEU A 572 -1.78 17.59 25.05
C LEU A 572 -2.02 19.07 25.38
N ASP A 573 -1.41 19.96 24.60
CA ASP A 573 -1.77 21.37 24.57
C ASP A 573 -2.99 21.58 23.66
N LEU A 574 -4.13 21.85 24.31
CA LEU A 574 -5.41 22.18 23.70
C LEU A 574 -5.83 23.63 24.02
N GLY A 575 -4.90 24.49 24.49
CA GLY A 575 -5.19 25.85 24.91
C GLY A 575 -5.76 26.75 23.81
N ALA A 576 -5.46 26.43 22.54
CA ALA A 576 -5.99 27.13 21.37
C ALA A 576 -7.44 26.73 21.00
N HIS A 577 -8.00 25.70 21.63
CA HIS A 577 -9.30 25.12 21.30
C HIS A 577 -10.31 25.38 22.44
N THR A 578 -11.59 25.36 22.12
CA THR A 578 -12.70 25.69 23.04
C THR A 578 -13.54 24.48 23.44
N LYS A 579 -13.51 23.40 22.67
CA LYS A 579 -14.31 22.19 22.90
C LYS A 579 -13.60 20.91 22.42
N LEU A 580 -14.07 19.76 22.92
CA LEU A 580 -13.87 18.48 22.27
C LEU A 580 -15.08 18.16 21.37
N VAL A 581 -14.84 17.48 20.25
CA VAL A 581 -15.90 16.98 19.37
C VAL A 581 -15.68 15.49 19.13
N LEU A 582 -16.73 14.69 19.30
CA LEU A 582 -16.69 13.24 19.10
C LEU A 582 -17.66 12.85 17.99
N SER A 583 -17.20 12.14 16.96
CA SER A 583 -18.10 11.47 16.01
C SER A 583 -18.40 10.07 16.53
N CYS A 584 -19.61 9.86 17.05
CA CYS A 584 -19.98 8.62 17.70
C CYS A 584 -21.46 8.24 17.52
N ARG A 585 -21.78 6.99 17.84
CA ARG A 585 -23.15 6.49 18.04
C ARG A 585 -23.19 5.47 19.17
N GLY A 586 -24.26 5.49 19.95
CA GLY A 586 -24.50 4.53 21.02
C GLY A 586 -25.36 3.35 20.55
N GLN A 587 -25.16 2.18 21.16
CA GLN A 587 -26.02 1.01 21.02
C GLN A 587 -26.17 0.28 22.36
N GLY A 588 -27.27 -0.46 22.51
CA GLY A 588 -27.57 -1.26 23.69
C GLY A 588 -28.54 -0.58 24.65
N GLN A 589 -28.39 -0.86 25.94
CA GLN A 589 -29.37 -0.51 26.97
C GLN A 589 -29.24 0.92 27.50
N ASN A 590 -28.05 1.52 27.39
CA ASN A 590 -27.72 2.81 27.99
C ASN A 590 -26.99 3.72 26.99
N PHE A 591 -27.22 5.02 27.12
CA PHE A 591 -26.68 6.04 26.21
C PHE A 591 -26.01 7.20 26.95
N GLY A 592 -25.96 7.20 28.28
CA GLY A 592 -25.31 8.22 29.09
C GLY A 592 -23.83 7.92 29.29
N TYR A 593 -22.97 8.73 28.69
CA TYR A 593 -21.52 8.62 28.78
C TYR A 593 -20.93 9.91 29.36
N LYS A 594 -19.64 9.88 29.69
CA LYS A 594 -18.88 11.09 30.01
C LYS A 594 -17.45 10.97 29.51
N VAL A 595 -16.87 12.12 29.18
CA VAL A 595 -15.43 12.26 28.99
C VAL A 595 -14.84 12.77 30.30
N VAL A 596 -13.71 12.19 30.68
CA VAL A 596 -12.96 12.55 31.88
C VAL A 596 -11.57 13.00 31.46
N LEU A 597 -11.18 14.19 31.90
CA LEU A 597 -9.88 14.79 31.63
C LEU A 597 -9.10 14.99 32.93
N ARG A 598 -7.77 14.86 32.85
CA ARG A 598 -6.85 15.34 33.88
C ARG A 598 -5.70 16.11 33.25
N HIS A 599 -5.09 16.98 34.05
CA HIS A 599 -4.09 17.94 33.60
C HIS A 599 -2.84 17.92 34.48
N ARG A 600 -1.74 18.49 33.96
CA ARG A 600 -0.50 18.77 34.72
C ARG A 600 0.13 17.56 35.40
N GLY A 601 -0.08 16.36 34.85
CA GLY A 601 0.45 15.11 35.39
C GLY A 601 -0.24 14.65 36.67
N LEU A 602 -1.33 15.31 37.11
CA LEU A 602 -2.10 14.97 38.30
C LEU A 602 -3.11 13.85 37.99
N ASN A 603 -2.63 12.73 37.46
CA ASN A 603 -3.46 11.66 36.90
C ASN A 603 -4.12 10.74 37.93
N ASP A 604 -3.64 10.74 39.17
CA ASP A 604 -4.04 9.79 40.22
C ASP A 604 -4.80 10.44 41.39
N GLU A 605 -5.43 9.62 42.23
CA GLU A 605 -5.98 10.07 43.52
C GLU A 605 -4.83 10.67 44.39
N PRO A 606 -5.09 11.73 45.18
CA PRO A 606 -6.39 12.30 45.53
C PRO A 606 -6.86 13.45 44.60
N ASN A 607 -6.21 13.66 43.47
CA ASN A 607 -6.52 14.81 42.61
C ASN A 607 -7.91 14.65 41.95
N PRO A 608 -8.66 15.75 41.78
CA PRO A 608 -9.98 15.72 41.14
C PRO A 608 -9.88 15.34 39.65
N THR A 609 -10.96 14.76 39.13
CA THR A 609 -11.22 14.58 37.70
C THR A 609 -11.99 15.77 37.15
N TYR A 610 -11.81 16.11 35.88
CA TYR A 610 -12.69 17.07 35.21
C TYR A 610 -13.60 16.30 34.27
N GLU A 611 -14.91 16.40 34.49
CA GLU A 611 -15.87 15.50 33.85
C GLU A 611 -16.96 16.29 33.13
N GLN A 612 -17.34 15.80 31.95
CA GLN A 612 -18.51 16.28 31.23
C GLN A 612 -19.33 15.11 30.72
N MET A 613 -20.60 15.08 31.13
CA MET A 613 -21.56 14.04 30.74
C MET A 613 -22.26 14.42 29.43
N PHE A 614 -22.54 13.42 28.60
CA PHE A 614 -23.28 13.57 27.36
C PHE A 614 -24.14 12.34 27.09
N ARG A 615 -25.12 12.51 26.18
CA ARG A 615 -25.94 11.41 25.69
C ARG A 615 -25.49 11.04 24.27
N ALA A 616 -25.15 9.78 24.06
CA ALA A 616 -24.77 9.28 22.74
C ALA A 616 -25.98 9.24 21.79
N PRO A 617 -25.79 9.54 20.49
CA PRO A 617 -26.83 9.42 19.47
C PRO A 617 -27.33 7.97 19.35
N SER A 618 -28.66 7.76 19.28
CA SER A 618 -29.27 6.42 19.29
C SER A 618 -30.00 6.02 17.99
N GLU A 619 -30.00 6.87 16.96
CA GLU A 619 -30.83 6.70 15.74
C GLU A 619 -30.17 5.84 14.65
N GLY A 620 -29.18 5.01 14.99
CA GLY A 620 -28.48 4.13 14.05
C GLY A 620 -27.42 4.82 13.19
N GLU A 621 -27.45 6.15 13.08
CA GLU A 621 -26.44 6.95 12.38
C GLU A 621 -25.40 7.57 13.33
N PHE A 622 -24.21 7.87 12.79
CA PHE A 622 -23.18 8.62 13.52
C PHE A 622 -23.54 10.10 13.56
N ALA A 623 -23.31 10.74 14.71
CA ALA A 623 -23.43 12.18 14.83
C ALA A 623 -22.30 12.76 15.70
N SER A 624 -22.10 14.07 15.58
CA SER A 624 -21.10 14.80 16.37
C SER A 624 -21.68 15.21 17.72
N VAL A 625 -20.94 14.90 18.80
CA VAL A 625 -21.20 15.39 20.15
C VAL A 625 -20.14 16.43 20.50
N GLU A 626 -20.57 17.65 20.80
CA GLU A 626 -19.70 18.75 21.22
C GLU A 626 -19.64 18.87 22.74
N LEU A 627 -18.43 18.99 23.28
CA LEU A 627 -18.15 19.08 24.71
C LEU A 627 -17.26 20.29 25.02
N PRO A 628 -17.84 21.47 25.32
CA PRO A 628 -17.07 22.68 25.60
C PRO A 628 -16.17 22.55 26.83
N PHE A 629 -14.90 22.98 26.76
CA PHE A 629 -13.96 22.86 27.88
C PHE A 629 -14.42 23.57 29.16
N LYS A 630 -15.14 24.69 29.00
CA LYS A 630 -15.73 25.43 30.12
C LYS A 630 -16.75 24.62 30.95
N ASP A 631 -17.33 23.57 30.35
CA ASP A 631 -18.37 22.75 30.97
C ASP A 631 -17.78 21.46 31.59
N PHE A 632 -16.46 21.27 31.52
CA PHE A 632 -15.75 20.24 32.29
C PHE A 632 -15.57 20.69 33.73
N LEU A 633 -16.43 20.19 34.62
CA LEU A 633 -16.45 20.56 36.03
C LEU A 633 -15.61 19.59 36.86
N PRO A 634 -14.99 20.05 37.97
CA PRO A 634 -14.19 19.18 38.83
C PRO A 634 -15.05 18.27 39.72
N TYR A 635 -14.71 16.98 39.72
CA TYR A 635 -15.33 15.94 40.53
C TYR A 635 -14.29 15.21 41.40
N TYR A 636 -14.72 14.79 42.58
CA TYR A 636 -13.99 13.86 43.40
C TYR A 636 -14.95 12.79 43.94
N ARG A 637 -14.66 11.53 43.62
CA ARG A 637 -15.48 10.36 44.00
C ARG A 637 -16.97 10.52 43.61
N GLY A 638 -17.20 11.06 42.41
CA GLY A 638 -18.52 11.26 41.82
C GLY A 638 -19.29 12.48 42.34
N ARG A 639 -18.74 13.26 43.27
CA ARG A 639 -19.34 14.54 43.70
C ARG A 639 -18.59 15.70 43.08
N GLN A 640 -19.33 16.70 42.61
CA GLN A 640 -18.72 17.96 42.21
C GLN A 640 -18.07 18.62 43.43
N VAL A 641 -16.87 19.16 43.25
CA VAL A 641 -16.09 19.83 44.29
C VAL A 641 -15.67 21.22 43.81
N GLU A 642 -15.13 22.04 44.70
CA GLU A 642 -14.40 23.24 44.28
C GLU A 642 -12.94 22.89 44.03
N ALA A 643 -12.42 23.26 42.85
CA ALA A 643 -11.02 23.07 42.47
C ALA A 643 -10.58 24.18 41.51
N ILE A 644 -9.29 24.21 41.17
CA ILE A 644 -8.81 25.08 40.09
C ILE A 644 -9.51 24.72 38.77
N PRO A 645 -9.67 25.67 37.83
CA PRO A 645 -10.20 25.34 36.50
C PRO A 645 -9.31 24.33 35.75
N LEU A 646 -9.93 23.61 34.80
CA LEU A 646 -9.22 22.73 33.87
C LEU A 646 -8.14 23.55 33.11
N ASP A 647 -6.93 23.01 33.04
CA ASP A 647 -5.83 23.60 32.27
C ASP A 647 -5.76 22.88 30.93
N THR A 648 -6.35 23.50 29.91
CA THR A 648 -6.41 22.93 28.57
C THR A 648 -5.05 22.93 27.86
N SER A 649 -4.07 23.72 28.31
CA SER A 649 -2.73 23.72 27.71
C SER A 649 -1.85 22.54 28.11
N ASN A 650 -2.30 21.72 29.08
CA ASN A 650 -1.55 20.56 29.53
C ASN A 650 -2.47 19.43 30.00
N ILE A 651 -3.25 18.86 29.09
CA ILE A 651 -4.07 17.67 29.34
C ILE A 651 -3.18 16.43 29.32
N THR A 652 -3.16 15.67 30.40
CA THR A 652 -2.26 14.51 30.58
C THR A 652 -2.95 13.16 30.56
N SER A 653 -4.28 13.12 30.64
CA SER A 653 -5.06 11.91 30.34
C SER A 653 -6.46 12.23 29.83
N VAL A 654 -6.95 11.32 28.98
CA VAL A 654 -8.30 11.32 28.43
C VAL A 654 -8.94 9.97 28.73
N GLU A 655 -10.16 9.98 29.25
CA GLU A 655 -10.90 8.77 29.59
C GLU A 655 -12.35 8.85 29.09
N LEU A 656 -12.81 7.74 28.52
CA LEU A 656 -14.20 7.50 28.14
C LEU A 656 -14.84 6.65 29.22
N GLN A 657 -15.98 7.07 29.77
CA GLN A 657 -16.62 6.37 30.88
C GLN A 657 -18.14 6.32 30.73
N MET A 658 -18.74 5.17 31.04
CA MET A 658 -20.16 5.06 31.32
C MET A 658 -20.39 5.11 32.85
N TYR A 659 -21.31 5.96 33.30
CA TYR A 659 -21.58 6.20 34.73
C TYR A 659 -22.82 5.44 35.22
N GLY A 660 -22.78 4.89 36.44
CA GLY A 660 -23.94 4.29 37.12
C GLY A 660 -24.94 5.30 37.69
N GLY A 661 -24.48 6.52 37.98
CA GLY A 661 -25.34 7.65 38.35
C GLY A 661 -25.74 7.75 39.83
N VAL A 662 -24.88 7.37 40.79
CA VAL A 662 -25.16 7.41 42.24
C VAL A 662 -25.79 8.72 42.76
N TYR A 663 -25.36 9.87 42.25
CA TYR A 663 -25.91 11.20 42.61
C TYR A 663 -26.86 11.80 41.56
N LEU A 664 -27.24 11.01 40.54
CA LEU A 664 -28.11 11.43 39.45
C LEU A 664 -29.49 10.78 39.56
N ALA A 665 -30.49 11.43 38.98
CA ALA A 665 -31.84 10.87 38.86
C ALA A 665 -31.88 9.63 37.94
N THR A 666 -31.04 9.62 36.90
CA THR A 666 -30.92 8.48 35.98
C THR A 666 -29.90 7.48 36.52
N LYS A 667 -30.32 6.21 36.64
CA LYS A 667 -29.47 5.07 36.99
C LYS A 667 -29.29 4.20 35.76
N GLN A 668 -28.05 3.86 35.44
CA GLN A 668 -27.71 3.06 34.26
C GLN A 668 -27.15 1.70 34.70
N ALA A 669 -27.51 0.62 34.00
CA ALA A 669 -26.98 -0.72 34.25
C ALA A 669 -27.12 -1.58 32.99
N GLY A 670 -26.25 -2.59 32.86
CA GLY A 670 -26.27 -3.56 31.76
C GLY A 670 -25.29 -3.26 30.62
N ALA A 671 -25.48 -3.92 29.47
CA ALA A 671 -24.53 -3.92 28.37
C ALA A 671 -24.83 -2.84 27.33
N SER A 672 -23.81 -2.13 26.87
CA SER A 672 -23.92 -1.05 25.87
C SER A 672 -22.57 -0.82 25.17
N SER A 673 -22.61 -0.26 23.96
CA SER A 673 -21.41 0.14 23.22
C SER A 673 -21.51 1.58 22.73
N LEU A 674 -20.38 2.30 22.77
CA LEU A 674 -20.19 3.56 22.08
C LEU A 674 -19.23 3.30 20.92
N GLU A 675 -19.73 3.43 19.70
CA GLU A 675 -18.93 3.32 18.50
C GLU A 675 -18.42 4.71 18.11
N ILE A 676 -17.13 4.85 17.86
CA ILE A 676 -16.45 6.13 17.71
C ILE A 676 -15.59 6.10 16.46
N ASN A 677 -15.82 7.06 15.56
CA ASN A 677 -14.98 7.27 14.39
C ASN A 677 -13.73 8.05 14.78
N TRP A 678 -13.91 9.16 15.49
CA TRP A 678 -12.81 10.03 15.91
C TRP A 678 -13.20 10.93 17.08
N ILE A 679 -12.18 11.53 17.70
CA ILE A 679 -12.26 12.55 18.74
C ILE A 679 -11.30 13.69 18.35
N SER A 680 -11.79 14.91 18.27
CA SER A 680 -11.01 16.12 17.96
C SER A 680 -11.17 17.20 19.03
N ALA A 681 -10.30 18.20 19.00
CA ALA A 681 -10.46 19.48 19.71
C ALA A 681 -10.71 20.58 18.67
N GLU A 682 -11.63 21.50 18.96
CA GLU A 682 -12.01 22.63 18.08
C GLU A 682 -12.04 23.96 18.82
#